data_AF-A0A0G4F380-F1
#
_entry.id   AF-A0A0G4F380-F1
#
_cell.length_a   1.000
_cell.length_b   1.000
_cell.length_c   1.000
_cell.angle_alpha   90.00
_cell.angle_beta   90.00
_cell.angle_gamma   90.00
#
_symmetry.space_group_name_H-M   'P 1'
#
loop_
_entity.id
_entity.type
_entity.pdbx_description
1 polymer ?
#
loop_
_entity_poly.entity_id
_entity_poly.type
_entity_poly.pdbx_seq_one_letter_code
_entity_poly.pdbx_strand_id
1 'polypeptide(L)'
;MPESYAEAQGWHYRRMHEAGQERAVRSLREDLERQEEEWQRQRERQAMLNSMSAEERKLFLALERLQRYRLGLFGASLFCCAFGLIFFYVAGNVGAAVTWLLVHSPSLSSSPSSSFRSLRVLLGCSSFFKMESGKAETQMECRLGGLNSKRLSAKDISEYISHRDSFGLGWLLLQNIRLCEDSFPFTILDLSDFSLSNGKLDFLLSTTTAPETLKLGPRVCTEDFFPAVLTFLQRLKGSEEEEEEEEASGGDGRRLKSLIAAKCELREVSALFSSLPPSLERLDLKGNNFRLAAMEAFSARWLPVLMSVDLSDNPLGPLGVRALAEGLYTPLQSLRLARVGAKKEGVKGLAEALKEKRVSSLQTLDLAENQMGPEGFEDLVDALCTAGAVPEMRNLNLKRNNLIKFDEVTGRGVAGYAPLSKLLTTDRLTALEELDLSENALFEEELGVPGAPKRVCASSIAQNGRFPKLRVLNLCGNSISSRETASLLTALQQQDAPRLEELGLSSGGGRPRAFVTEGRKMEKRRGERKSWSEEDEPGIHAFADALNSGCLSQLTQLTMVKRDDLSPESAIPLFRALSDRTAPQLRTLNVEVQEASSEESCQETMKAIIAAVRQGGLRHVENFTLDLEEFCAVSAHISLLFFALGSRVGPGSRLRKLDLRWDCMTDSDGQSLVGLAQILGAGGMPCLEDLSVVFQKEGAKGAEAFGRVLSTGRVPSLRKMYLDWPMSPVMSSFCEGLRVGNCPPELKMELHIHGNDGEREEGDVLVRLTETIRTGHMKCLQILRSFGVLFTSESAAGLGQAMADENAGMVNLEEVAFATCRSLSTEETAESFWRGLGRGSAGLRALRKVLAYYYADTAPAPLEHHFLSPRPLAAVVARGKVPSLSEIKVQVGVGDLEGVAALSACLWWFSPPSLTSLDVSFGPPAKTFEEETVYFRPDPLQQQQQQEEEEEEEAPAVEVQTFSRALPDFSRSLTRLEHLRLSNIQRPEAEFRSLCHGIQMARLASLRQLTLDHVCIMHEEAAGWLSAALNADTVPRLTVLKILKAALTDRKLKRLTDGWIRRPPPPLKELDLSLNRLTDEGALALGAFLALKRLPALLRVAIGENQCRMPRRWEDALKKLAGRLPEIVFCWSDD
;
A
#
# COMPACT_ATOMS: atom_id res chain seq x y z
N MET A 1 -41.56 11.78 -66.20
CA MET A 1 -40.21 11.50 -66.76
C MET A 1 -39.26 11.17 -65.62
N PRO A 2 -39.17 9.91 -65.16
CA PRO A 2 -38.26 9.52 -64.09
C PRO A 2 -37.31 8.40 -64.56
N GLU A 3 -36.57 8.62 -65.66
CA GLU A 3 -35.60 7.62 -66.17
C GLU A 3 -34.15 8.15 -66.29
N SER A 4 -33.88 9.44 -66.10
CA SER A 4 -32.50 9.97 -66.26
C SER A 4 -31.68 10.11 -64.97
N TYR A 5 -32.25 9.85 -63.78
CA TYR A 5 -31.54 10.04 -62.50
C TYR A 5 -30.94 8.75 -61.91
N ALA A 6 -31.45 7.57 -62.31
CA ALA A 6 -30.94 6.28 -61.82
C ALA A 6 -29.64 5.84 -62.54
N GLU A 7 -29.45 6.22 -63.80
CA GLU A 7 -28.26 5.86 -64.57
C GLU A 7 -27.01 6.66 -64.16
N ALA A 8 -27.18 7.90 -63.69
CA ALA A 8 -26.07 8.75 -63.24
C ALA A 8 -25.46 8.27 -61.90
N GLN A 9 -26.27 7.75 -60.97
CA GLN A 9 -25.78 7.22 -59.68
C GLN A 9 -25.16 5.82 -59.83
N GLY A 10 -25.69 4.98 -60.72
CA GLY A 10 -25.11 3.66 -61.01
C GLY A 10 -23.72 3.74 -61.65
N TRP A 11 -23.48 4.77 -62.48
CA TRP A 11 -22.18 4.99 -63.13
C TRP A 11 -21.11 5.48 -62.15
N HIS A 12 -21.46 6.37 -61.21
CA HIS A 12 -20.53 6.84 -60.17
C HIS A 12 -20.16 5.75 -59.14
N TYR A 13 -21.11 4.89 -58.78
CA TYR A 13 -20.88 3.81 -57.81
C TYR A 13 -19.99 2.71 -58.40
N ARG A 14 -20.18 2.33 -59.67
CA ARG A 14 -19.28 1.39 -60.36
C ARG A 14 -17.86 1.93 -60.51
N ARG A 15 -17.71 3.22 -60.85
CA ARG A 15 -16.40 3.85 -61.03
C ARG A 15 -15.61 3.98 -59.72
N MET A 16 -16.29 4.21 -58.58
CA MET A 16 -15.65 4.21 -57.26
C MET A 16 -15.30 2.79 -56.78
N HIS A 17 -16.12 1.79 -57.10
CA HIS A 17 -15.85 0.39 -56.76
C HIS A 17 -14.68 -0.19 -57.58
N GLU A 18 -14.60 0.14 -58.87
CA GLU A 18 -13.47 -0.20 -59.75
C GLU A 18 -12.18 0.54 -59.33
N ALA A 19 -12.26 1.83 -58.98
CA ALA A 19 -11.10 2.58 -58.47
C ALA A 19 -10.62 2.09 -57.09
N GLY A 20 -11.54 1.61 -56.23
CA GLY A 20 -11.23 1.00 -54.94
C GLY A 20 -10.56 -0.37 -55.09
N GLN A 21 -11.06 -1.20 -56.01
CA GLN A 21 -10.44 -2.49 -56.35
C GLN A 21 -9.08 -2.33 -57.02
N GLU A 22 -8.90 -1.36 -57.93
CA GLU A 22 -7.59 -1.08 -58.50
C GLU A 22 -6.58 -0.60 -57.47
N ARG A 23 -6.98 0.22 -56.47
CA ARG A 23 -6.08 0.63 -55.38
C ARG A 23 -5.71 -0.53 -54.46
N ALA A 24 -6.66 -1.41 -54.13
CA ALA A 24 -6.40 -2.59 -53.33
C ALA A 24 -5.49 -3.58 -54.07
N VAL A 25 -5.69 -3.77 -55.38
CA VAL A 25 -4.83 -4.63 -56.22
C VAL A 25 -3.44 -4.01 -56.41
N ARG A 26 -3.33 -2.68 -56.52
CA ARG A 26 -2.02 -1.99 -56.59
C ARG A 26 -1.26 -2.10 -55.26
N SER A 27 -1.95 -1.93 -54.13
CA SER A 27 -1.37 -2.12 -52.79
C SER A 27 -0.92 -3.58 -52.57
N LEU A 28 -1.74 -4.55 -52.95
CA LEU A 28 -1.40 -5.97 -52.86
C LEU A 28 -0.24 -6.34 -53.79
N ARG A 29 -0.16 -5.76 -54.99
CA ARG A 29 0.99 -5.95 -55.89
C ARG A 29 2.26 -5.32 -55.34
N GLU A 30 2.19 -4.12 -54.78
CA GLU A 30 3.33 -3.48 -54.12
C GLU A 30 3.80 -4.26 -52.88
N ASP A 31 2.87 -4.83 -52.10
CA ASP A 31 3.21 -5.65 -50.94
C ASP A 31 3.76 -7.01 -51.35
N LEU A 32 3.29 -7.59 -52.45
CA LEU A 32 3.86 -8.83 -53.02
C LEU A 32 5.27 -8.60 -53.60
N GLU A 33 5.48 -7.49 -54.31
CA GLU A 33 6.80 -7.09 -54.82
C GLU A 33 7.78 -6.80 -53.67
N ARG A 34 7.33 -6.14 -52.59
CA ARG A 34 8.15 -5.96 -51.37
C ARG A 34 8.48 -7.29 -50.69
N GLN A 35 7.53 -8.22 -50.62
CA GLN A 35 7.75 -9.56 -50.07
C GLN A 35 8.73 -10.37 -50.94
N GLU A 36 8.65 -10.30 -52.26
CA GLU A 36 9.59 -10.96 -53.18
C GLU A 36 11.00 -10.37 -53.09
N GLU A 37 11.13 -9.03 -52.98
CA GLU A 37 12.43 -8.39 -52.75
C GLU A 37 13.04 -8.77 -51.39
N GLU A 38 12.24 -8.81 -50.33
CA GLU A 38 12.70 -9.27 -49.01
C GLU A 38 13.11 -10.74 -49.01
N TRP A 39 12.35 -11.57 -49.73
CA TRP A 39 12.65 -12.99 -49.86
C TRP A 39 13.91 -13.25 -50.70
N GLN A 40 14.14 -12.47 -51.76
CA GLN A 40 15.40 -12.49 -52.51
C GLN A 40 16.59 -12.00 -51.66
N ARG A 41 16.44 -10.88 -50.92
CA ARG A 41 17.48 -10.40 -49.99
C ARG A 41 17.80 -11.44 -48.92
N GLN A 42 16.81 -12.16 -48.39
CA GLN A 42 17.05 -13.24 -47.44
C GLN A 42 17.76 -14.45 -48.08
N ARG A 43 17.44 -14.79 -49.32
CA ARG A 43 18.14 -15.86 -50.07
C ARG A 43 19.59 -15.51 -50.34
N GLU A 44 19.87 -14.30 -50.79
CA GLU A 44 21.23 -13.82 -51.04
C GLU A 44 22.02 -13.73 -49.72
N ARG A 45 21.39 -13.24 -48.65
CA ARG A 45 21.97 -13.23 -47.29
C ARG A 45 22.31 -14.63 -46.81
N GLN A 46 21.43 -15.60 -47.03
CA GLN A 46 21.67 -16.98 -46.62
C GLN A 46 22.76 -17.66 -47.47
N ALA A 47 22.83 -17.35 -48.76
CA ALA A 47 23.91 -17.81 -49.65
C ALA A 47 25.27 -17.22 -49.25
N MET A 48 25.31 -15.92 -48.92
CA MET A 48 26.52 -15.24 -48.42
C MET A 48 26.99 -15.86 -47.10
N LEU A 49 26.08 -16.01 -46.13
CA LEU A 49 26.39 -16.64 -44.85
C LEU A 49 26.89 -18.07 -45.05
N ASN A 50 26.28 -18.85 -45.94
CA ASN A 50 26.69 -20.23 -46.21
C ASN A 50 28.09 -20.34 -46.83
N SER A 51 28.57 -19.31 -47.54
CA SER A 51 29.93 -19.27 -48.10
C SER A 51 31.03 -18.84 -47.13
N MET A 52 30.68 -18.30 -45.96
CA MET A 52 31.62 -17.76 -44.96
C MET A 52 32.02 -18.80 -43.91
N SER A 53 33.27 -18.72 -43.44
CA SER A 53 33.78 -19.49 -42.31
C SER A 53 33.10 -19.08 -40.99
N ALA A 54 33.17 -19.93 -39.96
CA ALA A 54 32.47 -19.70 -38.68
C ALA A 54 32.89 -18.41 -37.95
N GLU A 55 34.12 -17.94 -38.17
CA GLU A 55 34.66 -16.71 -37.58
C GLU A 55 34.19 -15.46 -38.36
N GLU A 56 34.14 -15.53 -39.69
CA GLU A 56 33.63 -14.46 -40.54
C GLU A 56 32.13 -14.21 -40.32
N ARG A 57 31.33 -15.27 -40.10
CA ARG A 57 29.91 -15.14 -39.76
C ARG A 57 29.69 -14.40 -38.44
N LYS A 58 30.55 -14.61 -37.43
CA LYS A 58 30.48 -13.90 -36.15
C LYS A 58 30.78 -12.41 -36.32
N LEU A 59 31.76 -12.07 -37.16
CA LEU A 59 32.17 -10.70 -37.42
C LEU A 59 31.11 -9.93 -38.24
N PHE A 60 30.51 -10.58 -39.23
CA PHE A 60 29.44 -10.03 -40.06
C PHE A 60 28.18 -9.69 -39.23
N LEU A 61 27.76 -10.61 -38.34
CA LEU A 61 26.62 -10.39 -37.43
C LEU A 61 26.89 -9.31 -36.37
N ALA A 62 28.15 -9.13 -35.95
CA ALA A 62 28.54 -8.05 -35.04
C ALA A 62 28.50 -6.67 -35.71
N LEU A 63 28.95 -6.58 -36.97
CA LEU A 63 28.87 -5.36 -37.79
C LEU A 63 27.42 -4.95 -38.10
N GLU A 64 26.55 -5.91 -38.39
CA GLU A 64 25.12 -5.66 -38.66
C GLU A 64 24.39 -5.13 -37.42
N ARG A 65 24.77 -5.57 -36.22
CA ARG A 65 24.25 -5.04 -34.93
C ARG A 65 24.69 -3.61 -34.65
N LEU A 66 25.88 -3.21 -35.14
CA LEU A 66 26.40 -1.86 -34.94
C LEU A 66 25.80 -0.84 -35.92
N GLN A 67 25.46 -1.24 -37.15
CA GLN A 67 24.82 -0.33 -38.13
C GLN A 67 23.38 0.11 -37.74
N ARG A 68 22.71 -0.59 -36.82
CA ARG A 68 21.36 -0.19 -36.33
C ARG A 68 21.38 0.95 -35.32
N TYR A 69 22.55 1.34 -34.80
CA TYR A 69 22.68 2.51 -33.94
C TYR A 69 23.09 3.73 -34.77
N ARG A 70 22.12 4.56 -35.18
CA ARG A 70 22.38 5.91 -35.72
C ARG A 70 23.03 6.76 -34.62
N LEU A 71 24.37 6.83 -34.62
CA LEU A 71 25.14 7.77 -33.78
C LEU A 71 25.58 8.95 -34.64
N GLY A 72 25.07 10.14 -34.32
CA GLY A 72 25.53 11.40 -34.89
C GLY A 72 26.97 11.72 -34.47
N LEU A 73 27.77 12.16 -35.45
CA LEU A 73 29.03 12.92 -35.49
C LEU A 73 30.11 12.88 -34.36
N PHE A 74 29.91 12.24 -33.21
CA PHE A 74 30.94 12.04 -32.18
C PHE A 74 31.43 10.57 -32.07
N GLY A 75 30.88 9.66 -32.89
CA GLY A 75 31.20 8.23 -32.85
C GLY A 75 32.45 7.79 -33.63
N ALA A 76 33.03 8.63 -34.48
CA ALA A 76 34.12 8.21 -35.38
C ALA A 76 35.50 8.13 -34.69
N SER A 77 35.73 8.89 -33.61
CA SER A 77 37.03 8.91 -32.91
C SER A 77 37.19 7.76 -31.92
N LEU A 78 36.12 7.32 -31.24
CA LEU A 78 36.15 6.15 -30.36
C LEU A 78 36.26 4.83 -31.14
N PHE A 79 35.78 4.79 -32.38
CA PHE A 79 35.82 3.60 -33.22
C PHE A 79 37.25 3.22 -33.66
N CYS A 80 38.16 4.19 -33.78
CA CYS A 80 39.58 3.93 -34.11
C CYS A 80 40.38 3.39 -32.91
N CYS A 81 40.04 3.79 -31.67
CA CYS A 81 40.75 3.32 -30.47
C CYS A 81 40.34 1.89 -30.06
N ALA A 82 39.09 1.48 -30.32
CA ALA A 82 38.61 0.14 -30.00
C ALA A 82 39.19 -0.95 -30.91
N PHE A 83 39.49 -0.63 -32.17
CA PHE A 83 40.06 -1.59 -33.13
C PHE A 83 41.54 -1.92 -32.83
N GLY A 84 42.29 -0.96 -32.26
CA GLY A 84 43.68 -1.17 -31.85
C GLY A 84 43.85 -2.14 -30.68
N LEU A 85 42.89 -2.19 -29.75
CA LEU A 85 42.97 -3.08 -28.57
C LEU A 85 42.49 -4.50 -28.85
N ILE A 86 41.60 -4.68 -29.83
CA ILE A 86 41.05 -6.01 -30.20
C ILE A 86 42.03 -6.77 -31.10
N PHE A 87 42.83 -6.09 -31.92
CA PHE A 87 43.89 -6.72 -32.72
C PHE A 87 45.03 -7.28 -31.85
N PHE A 88 45.26 -6.70 -30.67
CA PHE A 88 46.27 -7.16 -29.71
C PHE A 88 45.80 -8.33 -28.81
N TYR A 89 44.51 -8.66 -28.81
CA TYR A 89 43.96 -9.72 -27.94
C TYR A 89 43.67 -11.04 -28.67
N VAL A 90 43.69 -11.05 -30.01
CA VAL A 90 43.34 -12.24 -30.83
C VAL A 90 44.57 -12.99 -31.36
N ALA A 91 45.79 -12.44 -31.27
CA ALA A 91 47.02 -13.15 -31.58
C ALA A 91 47.63 -13.77 -30.31
N GLY A 92 47.02 -14.84 -29.81
CA GLY A 92 47.53 -15.59 -28.67
C GLY A 92 48.84 -16.31 -28.99
N ASN A 93 49.95 -15.87 -28.39
CA ASN A 93 51.09 -16.75 -28.12
C ASN A 93 51.84 -16.29 -26.86
N VAL A 94 51.48 -16.91 -25.72
CA VAL A 94 51.97 -16.63 -24.36
C VAL A 94 53.39 -17.17 -24.11
N GLY A 95 54.09 -17.65 -25.15
CA GLY A 95 55.43 -18.26 -25.02
C GLY A 95 56.65 -17.35 -25.23
N ALA A 96 56.49 -16.08 -25.64
CA ALA A 96 57.63 -15.23 -26.05
C ALA A 96 57.81 -13.92 -25.26
N ALA A 97 56.81 -13.50 -24.46
CA ALA A 97 56.93 -12.27 -23.65
C ALA A 97 57.68 -12.50 -22.32
N VAL A 98 57.71 -13.74 -21.81
CA VAL A 98 58.45 -14.11 -20.59
C VAL A 98 59.95 -14.29 -20.88
N THR A 99 60.32 -14.60 -22.12
CA THR A 99 61.72 -14.82 -22.54
C THR A 99 62.39 -13.55 -23.10
N TRP A 100 61.63 -12.52 -23.48
CA TRP A 100 62.18 -11.22 -23.89
C TRP A 100 62.46 -10.29 -22.70
N LEU A 101 61.62 -10.34 -21.65
CA LEU A 101 61.84 -9.60 -20.39
C LEU A 101 62.88 -10.22 -19.45
N LEU A 102 63.30 -11.47 -19.68
CA LEU A 102 64.33 -12.17 -18.88
C LEU A 102 65.71 -12.24 -19.55
N VAL A 103 65.90 -11.76 -20.79
CA VAL A 103 67.17 -11.92 -21.54
C VAL A 103 67.90 -10.59 -21.83
N HIS A 104 67.34 -9.42 -21.50
CA HIS A 104 67.97 -8.12 -21.77
C HIS A 104 68.28 -7.25 -20.54
N SER A 105 68.65 -7.85 -19.41
CA SER A 105 69.36 -7.15 -18.32
C SER A 105 70.33 -8.07 -17.56
N PRO A 106 71.63 -8.10 -17.90
CA PRO A 106 72.72 -8.31 -16.94
C PRO A 106 73.34 -6.95 -16.57
N SER A 107 73.82 -6.65 -15.36
CA SER A 107 74.01 -7.40 -14.12
C SER A 107 74.52 -6.44 -13.04
N LEU A 108 74.09 -6.67 -11.78
CA LEU A 108 74.79 -6.50 -10.48
C LEU A 108 75.24 -5.06 -10.11
N SER A 109 75.16 -4.54 -8.88
CA SER A 109 75.10 -5.02 -7.49
C SER A 109 74.90 -3.73 -6.64
N SER A 110 74.17 -3.62 -5.53
CA SER A 110 74.37 -4.28 -4.23
C SER A 110 73.23 -3.87 -3.26
N SER A 111 72.84 -4.78 -2.37
CA SER A 111 71.90 -4.64 -1.23
C SER A 111 72.39 -3.68 -0.13
N PRO A 112 71.71 -3.53 1.04
CA PRO A 112 70.28 -3.32 1.33
C PRO A 112 70.05 -2.16 2.35
N SER A 113 68.97 -1.36 2.25
CA SER A 113 68.37 -0.68 3.42
C SER A 113 67.18 0.20 3.06
N SER A 114 66.21 0.24 3.98
CA SER A 114 65.16 1.25 4.16
C SER A 114 63.88 1.10 3.34
N SER A 115 62.99 0.25 3.87
CA SER A 115 61.55 0.52 3.91
C SER A 115 61.33 1.94 4.41
N PHE A 116 61.17 2.93 3.52
CA PHE A 116 60.52 4.24 3.80
C PHE A 116 60.41 5.18 2.56
N ARG A 117 60.63 4.71 1.32
CA ARG A 117 60.59 5.57 0.11
C ARG A 117 59.46 5.34 -0.90
N SER A 118 58.59 4.36 -0.69
CA SER A 118 57.46 4.11 -1.63
C SER A 118 56.21 4.98 -1.40
N LEU A 119 56.22 5.89 -0.41
CA LEU A 119 55.11 6.83 -0.17
C LEU A 119 55.37 8.25 -0.72
N ARG A 120 56.51 8.49 -1.38
CA ARG A 120 56.84 9.78 -2.03
C ARG A 120 56.64 9.80 -3.55
N VAL A 121 56.28 8.68 -4.17
CA VAL A 121 56.02 8.61 -5.62
C VAL A 121 54.56 8.95 -5.98
N LEU A 122 53.65 9.01 -5.00
CA LEU A 122 52.26 9.45 -5.21
C LEU A 122 52.01 10.95 -4.97
N LEU A 123 53.01 11.70 -4.48
CA LEU A 123 52.95 13.15 -4.25
C LEU A 123 53.97 13.96 -5.08
N GLY A 124 54.45 13.38 -6.18
CA GLY A 124 55.51 13.94 -7.02
C GLY A 124 55.13 14.07 -8.49
N CYS A 125 54.01 14.74 -8.81
CA CYS A 125 53.67 15.18 -10.16
C CYS A 125 53.39 16.69 -10.18
N SER A 126 54.40 17.49 -9.84
CA SER A 126 54.37 18.97 -9.94
C SER A 126 55.03 19.50 -11.22
N SER A 127 55.17 18.67 -12.26
CA SER A 127 55.90 19.02 -13.50
C SER A 127 55.05 19.01 -14.77
N PHE A 128 53.74 19.19 -14.68
CA PHE A 128 52.85 19.32 -15.86
C PHE A 128 52.08 20.65 -15.94
N PHE A 129 52.45 21.64 -15.14
CA PHE A 129 51.94 23.01 -15.26
C PHE A 129 53.08 24.00 -15.54
N LYS A 130 53.44 24.12 -16.83
CA LYS A 130 54.00 25.36 -17.41
C LYS A 130 54.10 25.23 -18.93
N MET A 131 53.06 25.68 -19.63
CA MET A 131 53.11 26.69 -20.69
C MET A 131 51.83 26.67 -21.53
N GLU A 132 51.19 27.85 -21.61
CA GLU A 132 50.42 28.41 -22.74
C GLU A 132 49.14 27.64 -23.17
N SER A 133 47.94 28.22 -23.25
CA SER A 133 47.47 29.59 -23.13
C SER A 133 45.93 29.56 -23.11
N GLY A 134 45.33 30.28 -22.17
CA GLY A 134 43.95 30.77 -22.12
C GLY A 134 42.85 30.05 -22.92
N LYS A 135 42.04 29.25 -22.22
CA LYS A 135 40.56 29.13 -22.39
C LYS A 135 39.90 27.97 -21.61
N ALA A 136 40.64 27.17 -20.85
CA ALA A 136 40.09 26.00 -20.15
C ALA A 136 40.10 26.08 -18.61
N GLU A 137 40.45 27.23 -18.01
CA GLU A 137 40.49 27.40 -16.55
C GLU A 137 39.13 27.73 -15.91
N THR A 138 38.07 27.99 -16.69
CA THR A 138 36.74 28.36 -16.16
C THR A 138 35.72 27.21 -16.09
N GLN A 139 36.04 25.99 -16.49
CA GLN A 139 35.07 24.86 -16.46
C GLN A 139 35.30 23.80 -15.38
N MET A 140 36.48 23.70 -14.78
CA MET A 140 36.73 22.79 -13.66
C MET A 140 36.55 23.46 -12.28
N GLU A 141 36.80 24.76 -12.15
CA GLU A 141 36.46 25.51 -10.93
C GLU A 141 34.94 25.70 -10.74
N CYS A 142 34.13 25.64 -11.80
CA CYS A 142 32.66 25.69 -11.66
C CYS A 142 32.01 24.40 -11.14
N ARG A 143 32.72 23.26 -11.08
CA ARG A 143 32.16 22.01 -10.51
C ARG A 143 32.67 21.66 -9.12
N LEU A 144 33.82 22.21 -8.70
CA LEU A 144 34.34 22.05 -7.34
C LEU A 144 34.17 23.32 -6.49
N GLY A 145 34.07 24.51 -7.09
CA GLY A 145 33.75 25.76 -6.39
C GLY A 145 32.31 25.86 -5.87
N GLY A 146 31.41 24.98 -6.32
CA GLY A 146 30.04 24.87 -5.80
C GLY A 146 29.90 24.06 -4.51
N LEU A 147 30.94 23.34 -4.08
CA LEU A 147 30.92 22.50 -2.87
C LEU A 147 31.40 23.23 -1.60
N ASN A 148 32.04 24.39 -1.74
CA ASN A 148 32.47 25.20 -0.58
C ASN A 148 31.35 26.08 0.02
N SER A 149 30.12 26.03 -0.50
CA SER A 149 28.95 26.73 0.07
C SER A 149 27.81 25.82 0.54
N LYS A 150 27.95 24.48 0.39
CA LYS A 150 27.05 23.48 0.99
C LYS A 150 27.88 22.44 1.72
N ARG A 151 27.75 22.37 3.06
CA ARG A 151 28.26 21.24 3.84
C ARG A 151 27.66 19.95 3.25
N LEU A 152 28.49 19.08 2.66
CA LEU A 152 28.09 17.74 2.23
C LEU A 152 27.45 17.02 3.41
N SER A 153 26.20 16.59 3.26
CA SER A 153 25.49 15.85 4.30
C SER A 153 25.78 14.34 4.20
N ALA A 154 25.59 13.61 5.30
CA ALA A 154 25.66 12.14 5.30
C ALA A 154 24.70 11.49 4.28
N LYS A 155 23.58 12.18 3.98
CA LYS A 155 22.61 11.78 2.96
C LYS A 155 23.19 11.89 1.55
N ASP A 156 23.91 12.97 1.25
CA ASP A 156 24.56 13.16 -0.05
C ASP A 156 25.65 12.10 -0.29
N ILE A 157 26.42 11.75 0.75
CA ILE A 157 27.43 10.67 0.69
C ILE A 157 26.75 9.32 0.45
N SER A 158 25.63 9.05 1.16
CA SER A 158 24.84 7.82 1.00
C SER A 158 24.23 7.69 -0.41
N GLU A 159 23.82 8.81 -1.01
CA GLU A 159 23.36 8.86 -2.40
C GLU A 159 24.53 8.59 -3.37
N TYR A 160 25.69 9.19 -3.13
CA TYR A 160 26.87 8.98 -3.98
C TYR A 160 27.36 7.53 -3.98
N ILE A 161 27.35 6.83 -2.85
CA ILE A 161 27.74 5.41 -2.78
C ILE A 161 26.66 4.46 -3.31
N SER A 162 25.43 4.91 -3.51
CA SER A 162 24.32 4.07 -3.97
C SER A 162 24.20 4.00 -5.50
N HIS A 163 24.86 4.91 -6.23
CA HIS A 163 24.76 5.03 -7.70
C HIS A 163 26.08 4.76 -8.44
N ARG A 164 25.96 4.26 -9.68
CA ARG A 164 27.11 3.80 -10.48
C ARG A 164 28.08 4.93 -10.84
N ASP A 165 27.54 6.10 -11.15
CA ASP A 165 28.30 7.22 -11.71
C ASP A 165 29.05 8.02 -10.62
N SER A 166 28.65 7.85 -9.37
CA SER A 166 29.15 8.60 -8.21
C SER A 166 29.84 7.72 -7.16
N PHE A 167 29.77 6.39 -7.27
CA PHE A 167 30.33 5.45 -6.28
C PHE A 167 31.79 5.73 -5.91
N GLY A 168 32.63 6.00 -6.91
CA GLY A 168 34.06 6.26 -6.68
C GLY A 168 34.30 7.55 -5.89
N LEU A 169 33.51 8.59 -6.15
CA LEU A 169 33.56 9.85 -5.40
C LEU A 169 33.07 9.62 -3.96
N GLY A 170 31.93 8.94 -3.79
CA GLY A 170 31.38 8.60 -2.48
C GLY A 170 32.35 7.77 -1.64
N TRP A 171 33.00 6.77 -2.23
CA TRP A 171 34.00 5.95 -1.55
C TRP A 171 35.27 6.74 -1.18
N LEU A 172 35.77 7.60 -2.06
CA LEU A 172 36.91 8.49 -1.75
C LEU A 172 36.58 9.44 -0.61
N LEU A 173 35.35 9.95 -0.55
CA LEU A 173 34.89 10.77 0.58
C LEU A 173 34.89 9.98 1.87
N LEU A 174 34.42 8.72 1.87
CA LEU A 174 34.47 7.84 3.04
C LEU A 174 35.92 7.56 3.52
N GLN A 175 36.85 7.33 2.59
CA GLN A 175 38.27 7.11 2.95
C GLN A 175 38.95 8.38 3.47
N ASN A 176 38.61 9.55 2.96
CA ASN A 176 39.11 10.82 3.51
C ASN A 176 38.56 11.07 4.93
N ILE A 177 37.30 10.71 5.19
CA ILE A 177 36.73 10.81 6.55
C ILE A 177 37.42 9.84 7.51
N ARG A 178 37.87 8.67 7.03
CA ARG A 178 38.68 7.74 7.82
C ARG A 178 40.07 8.30 8.18
N LEU A 179 40.66 9.16 7.35
CA LEU A 179 42.01 9.72 7.54
C LEU A 179 42.02 11.06 8.30
N CYS A 180 40.90 11.77 8.34
CA CYS A 180 40.74 13.01 9.09
C CYS A 180 39.95 12.75 10.38
N GLU A 181 40.66 12.49 11.48
CA GLU A 181 40.08 12.10 12.77
C GLU A 181 39.17 13.20 13.39
N ASP A 182 39.31 14.48 13.02
CA ASP A 182 38.70 15.59 13.77
C ASP A 182 37.61 16.43 13.05
N SER A 183 37.26 16.17 11.77
CA SER A 183 36.49 17.17 10.99
C SER A 183 35.14 16.74 10.39
N PHE A 184 34.76 15.46 10.40
CA PHE A 184 33.48 15.03 9.82
C PHE A 184 32.82 13.90 10.64
N PRO A 185 31.63 14.13 11.22
CA PRO A 185 30.89 13.06 11.89
C PRO A 185 30.19 12.21 10.83
N PHE A 186 30.75 11.05 10.51
CA PHE A 186 30.07 10.04 9.69
C PHE A 186 29.06 9.28 10.56
N THR A 187 27.89 9.89 10.75
CA THR A 187 26.88 9.40 11.70
C THR A 187 25.93 8.36 11.11
N ILE A 188 25.67 8.40 9.80
CA ILE A 188 24.68 7.53 9.15
C ILE A 188 25.20 7.01 7.82
N LEU A 189 25.18 5.68 7.66
CA LEU A 189 25.35 4.98 6.39
C LEU A 189 23.98 4.44 5.95
N ASP A 190 23.34 5.10 4.98
CA ASP A 190 22.05 4.67 4.43
C ASP A 190 22.25 3.88 3.13
N LEU A 191 21.94 2.59 3.17
CA LEU A 191 22.00 1.66 2.04
C LEU A 191 20.61 1.30 1.52
N SER A 192 19.57 2.10 1.84
CA SER A 192 18.18 1.85 1.40
C SER A 192 18.06 1.78 -0.12
N ASP A 193 18.73 2.71 -0.81
CA ASP A 193 18.67 2.89 -2.27
C ASP A 193 19.87 2.25 -3.00
N PHE A 194 20.62 1.38 -2.30
CA PHE A 194 21.82 0.78 -2.87
C PHE A 194 21.47 -0.08 -4.11
N SER A 195 22.01 0.33 -5.26
CA SER A 195 21.65 -0.23 -6.57
C SER A 195 22.77 -0.99 -7.28
N LEU A 196 23.90 -1.19 -6.60
CA LEU A 196 25.13 -1.74 -7.19
C LEU A 196 25.28 -3.25 -6.93
N SER A 197 26.29 -3.86 -7.56
CA SER A 197 26.59 -5.29 -7.44
C SER A 197 27.11 -5.68 -6.05
N ASN A 198 26.88 -6.94 -5.64
CA ASN A 198 27.32 -7.48 -4.35
C ASN A 198 28.83 -7.25 -4.09
N GLY A 199 29.70 -7.48 -5.07
CA GLY A 199 31.15 -7.22 -4.90
C GLY A 199 31.50 -5.76 -4.60
N LYS A 200 30.64 -4.80 -4.97
CA LYS A 200 30.83 -3.38 -4.58
C LYS A 200 30.33 -3.10 -3.17
N LEU A 201 29.27 -3.78 -2.73
CA LEU A 201 28.79 -3.71 -1.34
C LEU A 201 29.85 -4.31 -0.40
N ASP A 202 30.36 -5.49 -0.74
CA ASP A 202 31.41 -6.17 0.03
C ASP A 202 32.70 -5.32 0.09
N PHE A 203 33.12 -4.76 -1.05
CA PHE A 203 34.24 -3.81 -1.08
C PHE A 203 33.98 -2.55 -0.23
N LEU A 204 32.77 -2.01 -0.27
CA LEU A 204 32.38 -0.86 0.54
C LEU A 204 32.46 -1.21 2.03
N LEU A 205 31.76 -2.26 2.48
CA LEU A 205 31.67 -2.65 3.88
C LEU A 205 33.03 -3.09 4.46
N SER A 206 33.83 -3.83 3.67
CA SER A 206 35.19 -4.22 4.08
C SER A 206 36.13 -3.02 4.28
N THR A 207 35.93 -1.92 3.56
CA THR A 207 36.81 -0.75 3.63
C THR A 207 36.27 0.39 4.49
N THR A 208 35.02 0.28 4.98
CA THR A 208 34.33 1.30 5.76
C THR A 208 34.54 1.08 7.26
N THR A 209 34.76 2.17 8.01
CA THR A 209 34.79 2.20 9.48
C THR A 209 33.38 2.08 10.06
N ALA A 210 33.21 1.66 11.32
CA ALA A 210 31.88 1.51 11.91
C ALA A 210 31.10 2.85 11.89
N PRO A 211 29.93 2.92 11.22
CA PRO A 211 29.05 4.07 11.33
C PRO A 211 28.31 4.04 12.68
N GLU A 212 27.86 5.20 13.18
CA GLU A 212 26.97 5.20 14.36
C GLU A 212 25.60 4.60 14.04
N THR A 213 25.06 4.86 12.84
CA THR A 213 23.81 4.30 12.34
C THR A 213 24.00 3.61 11.00
N LEU A 214 23.59 2.35 10.91
CA LEU A 214 23.51 1.58 9.66
C LEU A 214 22.04 1.38 9.29
N LYS A 215 21.63 1.87 8.13
CA LYS A 215 20.30 1.64 7.58
C LYS A 215 20.37 0.77 6.34
N LEU A 216 19.64 -0.34 6.35
CA LEU A 216 19.63 -1.33 5.28
C LEU A 216 18.38 -1.21 4.43
N GLY A 217 18.53 -1.41 3.12
CA GLY A 217 17.43 -1.50 2.17
C GLY A 217 16.98 -2.94 1.92
N PRO A 218 15.75 -3.15 1.42
CA PRO A 218 15.22 -4.48 1.13
C PRO A 218 16.07 -5.26 0.11
N ARG A 219 16.77 -4.57 -0.81
CA ARG A 219 17.72 -5.21 -1.74
C ARG A 219 18.97 -5.72 -1.05
N VAL A 220 19.52 -4.97 -0.10
CA VAL A 220 20.73 -5.33 0.64
C VAL A 220 20.47 -6.49 1.59
N CYS A 221 19.23 -6.61 2.06
CA CYS A 221 18.76 -7.69 2.92
C CYS A 221 18.33 -8.96 2.16
N THR A 222 18.64 -9.08 0.87
CA THR A 222 18.42 -10.32 0.10
C THR A 222 19.55 -11.33 0.34
N GLU A 223 19.26 -12.61 0.15
CA GLU A 223 20.20 -13.75 0.33
C GLU A 223 21.55 -13.52 -0.35
N ASP A 224 21.58 -12.85 -1.50
CA ASP A 224 22.82 -12.63 -2.27
C ASP A 224 23.73 -11.56 -1.65
N PHE A 225 23.18 -10.58 -0.92
CA PHE A 225 23.91 -9.41 -0.40
C PHE A 225 24.10 -9.45 1.13
N PHE A 226 23.19 -10.13 1.83
CA PHE A 226 23.16 -10.18 3.29
C PHE A 226 24.42 -10.79 3.93
N PRO A 227 25.11 -11.79 3.34
CA PRO A 227 26.36 -12.31 3.90
C PRO A 227 27.46 -11.27 4.07
N ALA A 228 27.55 -10.28 3.17
CA ALA A 228 28.51 -9.17 3.29
C ALA A 228 28.18 -8.30 4.51
N VAL A 229 26.90 -8.08 4.79
CA VAL A 229 26.42 -7.35 5.98
C VAL A 229 26.70 -8.16 7.25
N LEU A 230 26.43 -9.46 7.26
CA LEU A 230 26.73 -10.33 8.40
C LEU A 230 28.22 -10.34 8.72
N THR A 231 29.07 -10.47 7.70
CA THR A 231 30.53 -10.41 7.86
C THR A 231 30.97 -9.07 8.45
N PHE A 232 30.37 -7.97 7.99
CA PHE A 232 30.61 -6.65 8.54
C PHE A 232 30.22 -6.55 10.02
N LEU A 233 29.02 -7.00 10.39
CA LEU A 233 28.54 -6.98 11.78
C LEU A 233 29.40 -7.88 12.69
N GLN A 234 29.80 -9.07 12.22
CA GLN A 234 30.70 -9.97 12.95
C GLN A 234 32.08 -9.35 13.19
N ARG A 235 32.61 -8.61 12.21
CA ARG A 235 33.87 -7.90 12.37
C ARG A 235 33.77 -6.82 13.45
N LEU A 236 32.67 -6.06 13.47
CA LEU A 236 32.43 -5.05 14.51
C LEU A 236 32.30 -5.69 15.90
N LYS A 237 31.58 -6.81 15.97
CA LYS A 237 31.46 -7.60 17.20
C LYS A 237 32.83 -8.07 17.71
N GLY A 238 33.67 -8.63 16.85
CA GLY A 238 35.00 -9.11 17.23
C GLY A 238 35.93 -8.00 17.72
N SER A 239 35.92 -6.83 17.07
CA SER A 239 36.72 -5.68 17.55
C SER A 239 36.26 -5.15 18.90
N GLU A 240 34.96 -5.22 19.21
CA GLU A 240 34.42 -4.73 20.50
C GLU A 240 34.68 -5.72 21.65
N GLU A 241 34.64 -7.03 21.37
CA GLU A 241 34.96 -8.07 22.35
C GLU A 241 36.47 -8.07 22.71
N GLU A 242 37.36 -7.75 21.76
CA GLU A 242 38.80 -7.61 22.00
C GLU A 242 39.16 -6.34 22.81
N GLU A 243 38.46 -5.22 22.58
CA GLU A 243 38.68 -3.96 23.32
C GLU A 243 38.19 -4.00 24.79
N GLU A 244 37.18 -4.82 25.12
CA GLU A 244 36.72 -5.02 26.50
C GLU A 244 37.74 -5.79 27.37
N GLU A 245 38.64 -6.60 26.77
CA GLU A 245 39.72 -7.30 27.49
C GLU A 245 40.95 -6.39 27.77
N GLU A 246 41.10 -5.27 27.05
CA GLU A 246 42.26 -4.36 27.12
C GLU A 246 42.01 -3.04 27.88
N GLU A 247 40.95 -2.91 28.70
CA GLU A 247 40.57 -1.65 29.40
C GLU A 247 41.71 -0.98 30.22
N ALA A 248 42.53 -0.15 29.57
CA ALA A 248 43.38 0.87 30.21
C ALA A 248 43.75 2.06 29.28
N SER A 249 43.30 2.13 28.03
CA SER A 249 43.50 3.32 27.19
C SER A 249 42.21 3.78 26.55
N GLY A 250 41.72 4.95 26.99
CA GLY A 250 40.50 5.61 26.50
C GLY A 250 40.62 6.07 25.04
N GLY A 251 40.48 5.13 24.11
CA GLY A 251 40.25 5.40 22.70
C GLY A 251 38.75 5.47 22.41
N ASP A 252 38.26 6.62 21.96
CA ASP A 252 36.90 6.80 21.41
C ASP A 252 36.83 6.15 20.01
N GLY A 253 36.85 4.81 19.98
CA GLY A 253 36.62 4.03 18.77
C GLY A 253 35.16 4.14 18.36
N ARG A 254 34.87 4.62 17.15
CA ARG A 254 33.49 4.70 16.62
C ARG A 254 32.87 3.30 16.61
N ARG A 255 31.76 3.10 17.33
CA ARG A 255 30.98 1.84 17.43
C ARG A 255 29.60 1.97 16.80
N LEU A 256 28.99 0.83 16.41
CA LEU A 256 27.64 0.83 15.83
C LEU A 256 26.59 0.96 16.93
N LYS A 257 25.88 2.09 16.96
CA LYS A 257 24.84 2.36 17.98
C LYS A 257 23.43 2.03 17.48
N SER A 258 23.16 2.15 16.19
CA SER A 258 21.81 2.00 15.64
C SER A 258 21.79 1.14 14.37
N LEU A 259 20.96 0.11 14.35
CA LEU A 259 20.72 -0.73 13.18
C LEU A 259 19.24 -0.62 12.77
N ILE A 260 19.00 -0.14 11.55
CA ILE A 260 17.66 0.01 10.97
C ILE A 260 17.55 -0.92 9.77
N ALA A 261 16.73 -1.95 9.88
CA ALA A 261 16.44 -2.88 8.79
C ALA A 261 14.93 -3.11 8.67
N ALA A 262 14.14 -2.04 8.69
CA ALA A 262 12.68 -2.11 8.57
C ALA A 262 12.23 -2.53 7.15
N LYS A 263 11.18 -3.35 7.08
CA LYS A 263 10.53 -3.83 5.85
C LYS A 263 11.50 -4.47 4.84
N CYS A 264 12.44 -5.25 5.36
CA CYS A 264 13.53 -5.85 4.59
C CYS A 264 13.31 -7.33 4.25
N GLU A 265 12.18 -7.93 4.65
CA GLU A 265 11.87 -9.36 4.44
C GLU A 265 12.96 -10.33 4.97
N LEU A 266 13.65 -9.98 6.06
CA LEU A 266 14.77 -10.75 6.61
C LEU A 266 14.40 -12.22 6.91
N ARG A 267 15.11 -13.17 6.29
CA ARG A 267 14.89 -14.62 6.44
C ARG A 267 15.91 -15.32 7.33
N GLU A 268 17.18 -14.92 7.27
CA GLU A 268 18.27 -15.51 8.08
C GLU A 268 18.36 -14.88 9.47
N VAL A 269 17.42 -15.25 10.34
CA VAL A 269 17.25 -14.55 11.62
C VAL A 269 18.27 -14.92 12.69
N SER A 270 18.71 -16.18 12.74
CA SER A 270 19.70 -16.64 13.73
C SER A 270 21.10 -16.09 13.48
N ALA A 271 21.51 -16.00 12.21
CA ALA A 271 22.80 -15.45 11.83
C ALA A 271 22.88 -13.94 12.11
N LEU A 272 21.78 -13.20 11.86
CA LEU A 272 21.69 -11.78 12.19
C LEU A 272 21.86 -11.54 13.69
N PHE A 273 21.03 -12.17 14.53
CA PHE A 273 21.06 -11.90 15.98
C PHE A 273 22.36 -12.33 16.64
N SER A 274 22.97 -13.44 16.20
CA SER A 274 24.29 -13.87 16.68
C SER A 274 25.43 -12.92 16.27
N SER A 275 25.24 -12.17 15.18
CA SER A 275 26.21 -11.21 14.65
C SER A 275 26.03 -9.78 15.17
N LEU A 276 24.98 -9.49 15.96
CA LEU A 276 24.76 -8.14 16.49
C LEU A 276 25.86 -7.74 17.49
N PRO A 277 26.47 -6.55 17.34
CA PRO A 277 27.50 -6.06 18.26
C PRO A 277 26.91 -5.66 19.63
N PRO A 278 27.66 -5.84 20.74
CA PRO A 278 27.20 -5.47 22.07
C PRO A 278 26.98 -3.96 22.25
N SER A 279 27.64 -3.09 21.47
CA SER A 279 27.48 -1.62 21.52
C SER A 279 26.11 -1.09 21.07
N LEU A 280 25.22 -1.96 20.58
CA LEU A 280 23.99 -1.53 19.92
C LEU A 280 22.98 -0.95 20.92
N GLU A 281 22.66 0.33 20.77
CA GLU A 281 21.67 1.06 21.57
C GLU A 281 20.25 0.98 20.97
N ARG A 282 20.12 0.93 19.63
CA ARG A 282 18.83 0.94 18.92
C ARG A 282 18.76 -0.12 17.84
N LEU A 283 17.64 -0.84 17.81
CA LEU A 283 17.36 -1.88 16.83
C LEU A 283 15.95 -1.71 16.27
N ASP A 284 15.84 -1.31 15.00
CA ASP A 284 14.56 -1.23 14.28
C ASP A 284 14.49 -2.35 13.24
N LEU A 285 13.65 -3.34 13.50
CA LEU A 285 13.38 -4.46 12.63
C LEU A 285 11.90 -4.59 12.30
N LYS A 286 11.19 -3.48 12.24
CA LYS A 286 9.77 -3.42 11.92
C LYS A 286 9.47 -4.07 10.57
N GLY A 287 8.45 -4.93 10.47
CA GLY A 287 7.95 -5.45 9.19
C GLY A 287 8.81 -6.51 8.49
N ASN A 288 9.47 -7.41 9.23
CA ASN A 288 10.38 -8.43 8.68
C ASN A 288 9.86 -9.89 8.75
N ASN A 289 8.59 -10.11 9.10
CA ASN A 289 7.98 -11.43 9.22
C ASN A 289 8.63 -12.36 10.28
N PHE A 290 9.19 -11.80 11.36
CA PHE A 290 9.76 -12.58 12.46
C PHE A 290 8.70 -13.35 13.25
N ARG A 291 9.13 -14.47 13.85
CA ARG A 291 8.29 -15.40 14.65
C ARG A 291 9.03 -15.87 15.90
N LEU A 292 8.49 -16.89 16.57
CA LEU A 292 9.09 -17.53 17.75
C LEU A 292 10.60 -17.79 17.64
N ALA A 293 11.07 -18.52 16.62
CA ALA A 293 12.49 -18.90 16.52
C ALA A 293 13.45 -17.69 16.43
N ALA A 294 12.97 -16.59 15.84
CA ALA A 294 13.70 -15.33 15.79
C ALA A 294 13.84 -14.73 17.19
N MET A 295 12.76 -14.74 17.98
CA MET A 295 12.76 -14.21 19.34
C MET A 295 13.55 -15.10 20.30
N GLU A 296 13.54 -16.42 20.14
CA GLU A 296 14.43 -17.32 20.90
C GLU A 296 15.90 -17.00 20.64
N ALA A 297 16.27 -16.75 19.38
CA ALA A 297 17.63 -16.36 19.01
C ALA A 297 18.00 -14.95 19.51
N PHE A 298 17.05 -14.01 19.48
CA PHE A 298 17.23 -12.66 20.02
C PHE A 298 17.42 -12.68 21.54
N SER A 299 16.55 -13.40 22.26
CA SER A 299 16.62 -13.54 23.72
C SER A 299 17.87 -14.25 24.22
N ALA A 300 18.49 -15.09 23.39
CA ALA A 300 19.78 -15.70 23.68
C ALA A 300 20.97 -14.72 23.51
N ARG A 301 20.75 -13.54 22.91
CA ARG A 301 21.81 -12.56 22.66
C ARG A 301 21.94 -11.57 23.81
N TRP A 302 23.17 -11.44 24.34
CA TRP A 302 23.53 -10.36 25.26
C TRP A 302 23.72 -9.04 24.52
N LEU A 303 22.87 -8.05 24.80
CA LEU A 303 22.96 -6.67 24.28
C LEU A 303 22.85 -5.67 25.45
N PRO A 304 23.93 -5.44 26.22
CA PRO A 304 23.87 -4.81 27.54
C PRO A 304 23.47 -3.34 27.51
N VAL A 305 23.68 -2.64 26.38
CA VAL A 305 23.37 -1.20 26.23
C VAL A 305 22.14 -0.94 25.36
N LEU A 306 21.37 -1.97 25.02
CA LEU A 306 20.20 -1.83 24.14
C LEU A 306 19.06 -1.05 24.84
N MET A 307 18.82 0.15 24.34
CA MET A 307 17.84 1.10 24.84
C MET A 307 16.53 1.09 24.06
N SER A 308 16.53 0.75 22.77
CA SER A 308 15.31 0.78 21.95
C SER A 308 15.21 -0.40 20.99
N VAL A 309 14.04 -1.04 20.98
CA VAL A 309 13.69 -2.14 20.08
C VAL A 309 12.33 -1.87 19.44
N ASP A 310 12.29 -1.83 18.12
CA ASP A 310 11.04 -1.84 17.34
C ASP A 310 10.92 -3.15 16.55
N LEU A 311 9.96 -3.97 16.97
CA LEU A 311 9.61 -5.25 16.35
C LEU A 311 8.18 -5.23 15.79
N SER A 312 7.58 -4.05 15.65
CA SER A 312 6.22 -3.89 15.16
C SER A 312 6.04 -4.53 13.77
N ASP A 313 4.82 -4.88 13.40
CA ASP A 313 4.51 -5.49 12.10
C ASP A 313 5.24 -6.84 11.83
N ASN A 314 5.57 -7.59 12.89
CA ASN A 314 6.12 -8.94 12.78
C ASN A 314 5.17 -9.95 13.43
N PRO A 315 4.79 -11.06 12.79
CA PRO A 315 3.90 -12.07 13.37
C PRO A 315 4.63 -12.95 14.41
N LEU A 316 5.08 -12.34 15.51
CA LEU A 316 5.77 -13.01 16.62
C LEU A 316 4.87 -14.09 17.25
N GLY A 317 3.57 -13.78 17.36
CA GLY A 317 2.60 -14.59 18.07
C GLY A 317 2.81 -14.56 19.59
N PRO A 318 1.89 -15.16 20.37
CA PRO A 318 1.95 -15.14 21.84
C PRO A 318 3.23 -15.76 22.39
N LEU A 319 3.67 -16.89 21.83
CA LEU A 319 4.89 -17.57 22.26
C LEU A 319 6.15 -16.77 21.91
N GLY A 320 6.18 -16.09 20.76
CA GLY A 320 7.33 -15.27 20.39
C GLY A 320 7.50 -14.07 21.30
N VAL A 321 6.40 -13.39 21.67
CA VAL A 321 6.43 -12.27 22.62
C VAL A 321 6.81 -12.75 24.03
N ARG A 322 6.35 -13.93 24.44
CA ARG A 322 6.78 -14.53 25.70
C ARG A 322 8.29 -14.84 25.70
N ALA A 323 8.80 -15.48 24.66
CA ALA A 323 10.22 -15.78 24.52
C ALA A 323 11.07 -14.50 24.54
N LEU A 324 10.60 -13.43 23.87
CA LEU A 324 11.19 -12.10 23.94
C LEU A 324 11.24 -11.61 25.40
N ALA A 325 10.09 -11.59 26.10
CA ALA A 325 9.98 -11.12 27.47
C ALA A 325 10.90 -11.87 28.45
N GLU A 326 11.08 -13.18 28.27
CA GLU A 326 11.98 -14.00 29.07
C GLU A 326 13.46 -13.59 28.92
N GLY A 327 13.85 -13.00 27.78
CA GLY A 327 15.21 -12.53 27.48
C GLY A 327 15.44 -11.03 27.68
N LEU A 328 14.43 -10.25 28.06
CA LEU A 328 14.59 -8.81 28.31
C LEU A 328 15.32 -8.58 29.65
N TYR A 329 16.61 -8.21 29.58
CA TYR A 329 17.44 -7.83 30.74
C TYR A 329 18.26 -6.54 30.50
N THR A 330 17.92 -5.78 29.46
CA THR A 330 18.68 -4.60 29.02
C THR A 330 18.09 -3.34 29.66
N PRO A 331 18.81 -2.20 29.70
CA PRO A 331 18.29 -0.90 30.17
C PRO A 331 17.31 -0.30 29.13
N LEU A 332 16.36 -1.12 28.68
CA LEU A 332 15.45 -0.83 27.59
C LEU A 332 14.54 0.33 27.98
N GLN A 333 14.63 1.41 27.22
CA GLN A 333 13.79 2.60 27.35
C GLN A 333 12.59 2.55 26.40
N SER A 334 12.66 1.86 25.27
CA SER A 334 11.57 1.81 24.30
C SER A 334 11.39 0.41 23.74
N LEU A 335 10.18 -0.14 23.93
CA LEU A 335 9.76 -1.42 23.37
C LEU A 335 8.50 -1.22 22.53
N ARG A 336 8.61 -1.43 21.21
CA ARG A 336 7.47 -1.35 20.30
C ARG A 336 7.13 -2.72 19.71
N LEU A 337 5.90 -3.14 19.96
CA LEU A 337 5.36 -4.44 19.60
C LEU A 337 3.98 -4.28 18.96
N ALA A 338 3.74 -3.21 18.19
CA ALA A 338 2.45 -3.02 17.53
C ALA A 338 2.20 -4.10 16.46
N ARG A 339 0.98 -4.64 16.38
CA ARG A 339 0.57 -5.68 15.42
C ARG A 339 1.51 -6.91 15.39
N VAL A 340 1.91 -7.41 16.57
CA VAL A 340 2.74 -8.63 16.65
C VAL A 340 1.97 -9.92 16.97
N GLY A 341 0.67 -9.79 17.23
CA GLY A 341 -0.18 -10.92 17.62
C GLY A 341 0.17 -11.44 19.02
N ALA A 342 0.51 -10.55 19.96
CA ALA A 342 0.89 -10.95 21.31
C ALA A 342 -0.21 -11.74 22.03
N LYS A 343 -1.49 -11.43 21.78
CA LYS A 343 -2.65 -12.02 22.45
C LYS A 343 -2.48 -11.96 23.99
N LYS A 344 -3.32 -12.66 24.74
CA LYS A 344 -3.24 -12.62 26.21
C LYS A 344 -1.97 -13.27 26.76
N GLU A 345 -1.53 -14.39 26.18
CA GLU A 345 -0.41 -15.17 26.72
C GLU A 345 0.94 -14.46 26.54
N GLY A 346 1.13 -13.76 25.42
CA GLY A 346 2.33 -12.96 25.17
C GLY A 346 2.40 -11.74 26.09
N VAL A 347 1.27 -11.04 26.27
CA VAL A 347 1.18 -9.89 27.18
C VAL A 347 1.41 -10.32 28.63
N LYS A 348 0.91 -11.49 29.04
CA LYS A 348 1.19 -12.05 30.36
C LYS A 348 2.70 -12.25 30.60
N GLY A 349 3.42 -12.83 29.63
CA GLY A 349 4.87 -13.00 29.73
C GLY A 349 5.59 -11.65 29.88
N LEU A 350 5.15 -10.62 29.15
CA LEU A 350 5.68 -9.27 29.30
C LEU A 350 5.34 -8.65 30.68
N ALA A 351 4.13 -8.87 31.18
CA ALA A 351 3.70 -8.42 32.50
C ALA A 351 4.54 -9.06 33.62
N GLU A 352 4.91 -10.33 33.51
CA GLU A 352 5.82 -11.01 34.43
C GLU A 352 7.20 -10.35 34.42
N ALA A 353 7.78 -10.07 33.24
CA ALA A 353 9.06 -9.38 33.13
C ALA A 353 9.04 -7.96 33.74
N LEU A 354 7.93 -7.24 33.60
CA LEU A 354 7.70 -5.92 34.23
C LEU A 354 7.59 -6.04 35.76
N LYS A 355 6.82 -7.01 36.28
CA LYS A 355 6.70 -7.27 37.74
C LYS A 355 8.04 -7.61 38.37
N GLU A 356 8.88 -8.34 37.66
CA GLU A 356 10.26 -8.68 38.06
C GLU A 356 11.25 -7.52 37.90
N LYS A 357 10.80 -6.36 37.40
CA LYS A 357 11.59 -5.12 37.23
C LYS A 357 12.79 -5.28 36.29
N ARG A 358 12.76 -6.27 35.40
CA ARG A 358 13.85 -6.52 34.44
C ARG A 358 14.05 -5.38 33.44
N VAL A 359 12.99 -4.60 33.18
CA VAL A 359 12.97 -3.46 32.26
C VAL A 359 12.49 -2.17 32.97
N SER A 360 13.05 -1.89 34.15
CA SER A 360 12.62 -0.73 34.97
C SER A 360 12.92 0.64 34.34
N SER A 361 13.82 0.71 33.37
CA SER A 361 14.11 1.92 32.58
C SER A 361 13.10 2.19 31.45
N LEU A 362 12.04 1.38 31.31
CA LEU A 362 11.11 1.48 30.19
C LEU A 362 10.30 2.78 30.24
N GLN A 363 10.45 3.59 29.20
CA GLN A 363 9.76 4.86 28.99
C GLN A 363 8.65 4.76 27.93
N THR A 364 8.77 3.86 26.96
CA THR A 364 7.78 3.65 25.91
C THR A 364 7.42 2.19 25.80
N LEU A 365 6.13 1.90 25.89
CA LEU A 365 5.55 0.58 25.60
C LEU A 365 4.42 0.73 24.58
N ASP A 366 4.64 0.21 23.37
CA ASP A 366 3.62 0.15 22.33
C ASP A 366 3.13 -1.29 22.14
N LEU A 367 1.87 -1.54 22.50
CA LEU A 367 1.17 -2.80 22.34
C LEU A 367 -0.07 -2.66 21.44
N ALA A 368 -0.13 -1.64 20.58
CA ALA A 368 -1.28 -1.43 19.69
C ALA A 368 -1.61 -2.67 18.85
N GLU A 369 -2.91 -2.95 18.69
CA GLU A 369 -3.44 -3.98 17.78
C GLU A 369 -2.93 -5.41 18.07
N ASN A 370 -2.86 -5.80 19.34
CA ASN A 370 -2.35 -7.11 19.75
C ASN A 370 -3.41 -8.11 20.21
N GLN A 371 -4.70 -7.73 20.20
CA GLN A 371 -5.81 -8.59 20.60
C GLN A 371 -5.59 -9.20 22.01
N MET A 372 -5.03 -8.45 22.96
CA MET A 372 -4.68 -8.99 24.27
C MET A 372 -5.89 -9.42 25.10
N GLY A 373 -7.07 -8.84 24.81
CA GLY A 373 -8.29 -9.13 25.54
C GLY A 373 -8.26 -8.63 27.00
N PRO A 374 -9.35 -8.83 27.74
CA PRO A 374 -9.45 -8.40 29.14
C PRO A 374 -8.49 -9.12 30.08
N GLU A 375 -8.23 -10.41 29.84
CA GLU A 375 -7.33 -11.22 30.69
C GLU A 375 -5.88 -10.74 30.57
N GLY A 376 -5.39 -10.52 29.34
CA GLY A 376 -4.05 -9.97 29.13
C GLY A 376 -3.92 -8.53 29.64
N PHE A 377 -4.98 -7.74 29.53
CA PHE A 377 -5.02 -6.39 30.07
C PHE A 377 -4.95 -6.39 31.61
N GLU A 378 -5.66 -7.29 32.29
CA GLU A 378 -5.58 -7.45 33.76
C GLU A 378 -4.14 -7.76 34.21
N ASP A 379 -3.49 -8.72 33.56
CA ASP A 379 -2.09 -9.06 33.84
C ASP A 379 -1.15 -7.85 33.67
N LEU A 380 -1.34 -7.09 32.58
CA LEU A 380 -0.54 -5.88 32.29
C LEU A 380 -0.78 -4.77 33.32
N VAL A 381 -2.03 -4.48 33.67
CA VAL A 381 -2.36 -3.44 34.67
C VAL A 381 -1.78 -3.81 36.03
N ASP A 382 -1.85 -5.07 36.43
CA ASP A 382 -1.22 -5.54 37.66
C ASP A 382 0.29 -5.28 37.67
N ALA A 383 0.95 -5.46 36.53
CA ALA A 383 2.37 -5.17 36.38
C ALA A 383 2.67 -3.66 36.44
N LEU A 384 1.93 -2.85 35.68
CA LEU A 384 2.10 -1.39 35.64
C LEU A 384 1.85 -0.72 37.00
N CYS A 385 0.92 -1.27 37.79
CA CYS A 385 0.60 -0.79 39.14
C CYS A 385 1.53 -1.37 40.23
N THR A 386 2.48 -2.25 39.88
CA THR A 386 3.48 -2.77 40.81
C THR A 386 4.54 -1.70 41.10
N ALA A 387 4.83 -1.46 42.38
CA ALA A 387 5.72 -0.38 42.81
C ALA A 387 7.15 -0.56 42.24
N GLY A 388 7.60 0.43 41.47
CA GLY A 388 8.92 0.46 40.84
C GLY A 388 9.09 -0.49 39.65
N ALA A 389 8.01 -1.02 39.07
CA ALA A 389 8.06 -1.79 37.83
C ALA A 389 8.46 -0.92 36.63
N VAL A 390 7.82 0.26 36.49
CA VAL A 390 8.04 1.20 35.38
C VAL A 390 8.01 2.67 35.83
N PRO A 391 8.95 3.10 36.69
CA PRO A 391 8.97 4.47 37.23
C PRO A 391 9.14 5.57 36.17
N GLU A 392 9.76 5.25 35.02
CA GLU A 392 10.04 6.21 33.94
C GLU A 392 9.05 6.13 32.78
N MET A 393 7.94 5.40 32.89
CA MET A 393 6.97 5.24 31.81
C MET A 393 6.40 6.59 31.37
N ARG A 394 6.65 6.96 30.11
CA ARG A 394 6.18 8.18 29.46
C ARG A 394 5.09 7.91 28.44
N ASN A 395 5.18 6.83 27.66
CA ASN A 395 4.27 6.58 26.54
C ASN A 395 3.70 5.17 26.63
N LEU A 396 2.38 5.06 26.77
CA LEU A 396 1.67 3.79 26.80
C LEU A 396 0.61 3.76 25.69
N ASN A 397 0.83 2.90 24.69
CA ASN A 397 -0.11 2.72 23.58
C ASN A 397 -0.78 1.34 23.66
N LEU A 398 -2.09 1.34 23.94
CA LEU A 398 -2.94 0.16 24.03
C LEU A 398 -4.07 0.17 22.99
N LYS A 399 -3.92 0.98 21.93
CA LYS A 399 -4.92 1.10 20.86
C LYS A 399 -5.40 -0.26 20.35
N ARG A 400 -6.71 -0.43 20.16
CA ARG A 400 -7.35 -1.57 19.47
C ARG A 400 -6.95 -2.95 19.99
N ASN A 401 -7.14 -3.17 21.29
CA ASN A 401 -6.77 -4.38 22.03
C ASN A 401 -7.94 -5.13 22.69
N ASN A 402 -9.15 -4.59 22.63
CA ASN A 402 -10.36 -5.15 23.25
C ASN A 402 -10.18 -5.38 24.76
N LEU A 403 -10.02 -4.31 25.51
CA LEU A 403 -9.59 -4.35 26.92
C LEU A 403 -10.68 -4.80 27.91
N ILE A 404 -11.94 -4.92 27.49
CA ILE A 404 -13.09 -5.18 28.37
C ILE A 404 -13.71 -6.55 28.09
N LYS A 405 -14.16 -7.22 29.16
CA LYS A 405 -14.85 -8.50 29.10
C LYS A 405 -16.36 -8.29 28.95
N PHE A 406 -16.94 -8.81 27.87
CA PHE A 406 -18.39 -8.97 27.72
C PHE A 406 -18.79 -10.39 28.13
N ASP A 407 -19.72 -10.53 29.08
CA ASP A 407 -20.20 -11.84 29.52
C ASP A 407 -21.54 -12.19 28.84
N GLU A 408 -21.47 -13.03 27.80
CA GLU A 408 -22.64 -13.43 26.98
C GLU A 408 -23.61 -14.36 27.71
N VAL A 409 -23.20 -14.99 28.82
CA VAL A 409 -23.90 -16.15 29.40
C VAL A 409 -25.18 -15.77 30.17
N THR A 410 -25.33 -14.52 30.62
CA THR A 410 -26.45 -14.14 31.50
C THR A 410 -27.52 -13.25 30.86
N GLY A 411 -27.33 -12.79 29.61
CA GLY A 411 -28.24 -11.82 28.98
C GLY A 411 -28.37 -10.49 29.76
N ARG A 412 -27.52 -10.28 30.77
CA ARG A 412 -27.31 -9.07 31.57
C ARG A 412 -25.79 -8.92 31.81
N GLY A 413 -25.02 -8.97 30.72
CA GLY A 413 -23.57 -9.04 30.75
C GLY A 413 -22.95 -7.81 31.41
N VAL A 414 -22.50 -7.97 32.64
CA VAL A 414 -21.79 -6.97 33.45
C VAL A 414 -20.38 -6.81 32.85
N ALA A 415 -20.11 -5.70 32.16
CA ALA A 415 -18.76 -5.40 31.67
C ALA A 415 -17.77 -5.27 32.85
N GLY A 416 -16.67 -6.02 32.79
CA GLY A 416 -15.63 -6.04 33.82
C GLY A 416 -14.66 -4.87 33.71
N TYR A 417 -15.00 -3.71 34.27
CA TYR A 417 -14.14 -2.50 34.24
C TYR A 417 -13.02 -2.49 35.30
N ALA A 418 -12.85 -3.55 36.09
CA ALA A 418 -11.91 -3.55 37.22
C ALA A 418 -10.44 -3.27 36.83
N PRO A 419 -9.89 -3.88 35.76
CA PRO A 419 -8.53 -3.55 35.31
C PRO A 419 -8.41 -2.09 34.82
N LEU A 420 -9.41 -1.60 34.08
CA LEU A 420 -9.43 -0.20 33.64
C LEU A 420 -9.49 0.76 34.83
N SER A 421 -10.31 0.44 35.84
CA SER A 421 -10.39 1.20 37.10
C SER A 421 -9.04 1.29 37.77
N LYS A 422 -8.37 0.15 37.89
CA LYS A 422 -7.06 0.04 38.53
C LYS A 422 -5.99 0.82 37.77
N LEU A 423 -6.02 0.80 36.45
CA LEU A 423 -5.11 1.61 35.62
C LEU A 423 -5.37 3.10 35.81
N LEU A 424 -6.62 3.55 35.71
CA LEU A 424 -6.97 4.96 35.77
C LEU A 424 -6.85 5.56 37.17
N THR A 425 -6.95 4.74 38.22
CA THR A 425 -6.82 5.19 39.63
C THR A 425 -5.42 5.00 40.21
N THR A 426 -4.44 4.55 39.41
CA THR A 426 -3.07 4.34 39.88
C THR A 426 -2.36 5.66 40.20
N ASP A 427 -1.51 5.70 41.22
CA ASP A 427 -0.61 6.83 41.54
C ASP A 427 0.82 6.56 41.04
N ARG A 428 1.05 5.41 40.40
CA ARG A 428 2.40 4.92 40.09
C ARG A 428 2.98 5.53 38.81
N LEU A 429 2.13 5.83 37.83
CA LEU A 429 2.53 6.32 36.51
C LEU A 429 2.65 7.85 36.47
N THR A 430 3.48 8.42 37.36
CA THR A 430 3.63 9.89 37.48
C THR A 430 4.42 10.53 36.33
N ALA A 431 5.22 9.73 35.62
CA ALA A 431 6.00 10.17 34.47
C ALA A 431 5.23 10.11 33.14
N LEU A 432 4.00 9.60 33.13
CA LEU A 432 3.23 9.36 31.91
C LEU A 432 2.90 10.68 31.19
N GLU A 433 3.36 10.79 29.94
CA GLU A 433 3.16 11.92 29.04
C GLU A 433 2.14 11.60 27.95
N GLU A 434 2.03 10.34 27.49
CA GLU A 434 1.12 9.90 26.44
C GLU A 434 0.37 8.62 26.82
N LEU A 435 -0.95 8.65 26.68
CA LEU A 435 -1.84 7.51 26.90
C LEU A 435 -2.79 7.36 25.71
N ASP A 436 -2.61 6.28 24.94
CA ASP A 436 -3.51 5.91 23.85
C ASP A 436 -4.34 4.67 24.24
N LEU A 437 -5.64 4.88 24.41
CA LEU A 437 -6.63 3.85 24.69
C LEU A 437 -7.64 3.73 23.54
N SER A 438 -7.36 4.28 22.38
CA SER A 438 -8.31 4.37 21.26
C SER A 438 -8.76 3.01 20.74
N GLU A 439 -9.96 2.96 20.16
CA GLU A 439 -10.56 1.77 19.52
C GLU A 439 -10.69 0.55 20.45
N ASN A 440 -11.01 0.75 21.72
CA ASN A 440 -11.16 -0.32 22.72
C ASN A 440 -12.59 -0.50 23.26
N ALA A 441 -13.58 0.23 22.72
CA ALA A 441 -14.98 0.17 23.15
C ALA A 441 -15.16 0.40 24.66
N LEU A 442 -14.40 1.33 25.26
CA LEU A 442 -14.32 1.45 26.71
C LEU A 442 -15.58 2.01 27.40
N PHE A 443 -16.46 2.71 26.69
CA PHE A 443 -17.53 3.52 27.30
C PHE A 443 -18.93 3.26 26.70
N GLU A 444 -19.15 2.14 26.01
CA GLU A 444 -20.39 1.87 25.24
C GLU A 444 -21.69 1.79 26.06
N GLU A 445 -21.65 1.53 27.38
CA GLU A 445 -22.87 1.48 28.22
C GLU A 445 -23.24 2.87 28.76
N GLU A 446 -24.52 3.18 28.96
CA GLU A 446 -24.95 4.47 29.52
C GLU A 446 -24.78 4.55 31.05
N LEU A 447 -24.44 5.75 31.56
CA LEU A 447 -24.36 6.05 33.00
C LEU A 447 -25.76 6.05 33.63
N GLY A 448 -25.96 5.25 34.69
CA GLY A 448 -27.15 5.35 35.56
C GLY A 448 -28.20 4.25 35.45
N VAL A 449 -27.94 3.15 34.73
CA VAL A 449 -28.85 1.99 34.73
C VAL A 449 -28.81 1.29 36.10
N PRO A 450 -29.93 1.17 36.85
CA PRO A 450 -29.97 0.48 38.14
C PRO A 450 -29.58 -0.99 37.96
N GLY A 451 -28.48 -1.41 38.59
CA GLY A 451 -27.97 -2.79 38.54
C GLY A 451 -26.71 -3.00 37.67
N ALA A 452 -26.16 -1.95 37.04
CA ALA A 452 -24.85 -1.99 36.42
C ALA A 452 -23.72 -2.05 37.48
N PRO A 453 -22.57 -2.70 37.21
CA PRO A 453 -21.43 -2.76 38.12
C PRO A 453 -20.87 -1.36 38.43
N LYS A 454 -19.97 -1.26 39.42
CA LYS A 454 -19.15 -0.06 39.66
C LYS A 454 -18.34 0.27 38.40
N ARG A 455 -18.90 1.12 37.51
CA ARG A 455 -18.24 1.62 36.29
C ARG A 455 -17.22 2.69 36.63
N VAL A 456 -16.23 2.86 35.75
CA VAL A 456 -15.16 3.85 35.90
C VAL A 456 -15.46 5.02 34.99
N CYS A 457 -15.65 6.19 35.57
CA CYS A 457 -15.88 7.40 34.78
C CYS A 457 -14.57 7.86 34.14
N ALA A 458 -14.63 8.38 32.90
CA ALA A 458 -13.48 8.99 32.23
C ALA A 458 -12.82 10.10 33.09
N SER A 459 -13.59 10.77 33.95
CA SER A 459 -13.10 11.75 34.94
C SER A 459 -12.00 11.21 35.86
N SER A 460 -11.89 9.89 36.08
CA SER A 460 -10.82 9.29 36.87
C SER A 460 -9.41 9.60 36.33
N ILE A 461 -9.28 9.93 35.04
CA ILE A 461 -8.01 10.31 34.41
C ILE A 461 -7.47 11.63 34.99
N ALA A 462 -8.34 12.60 35.30
CA ALA A 462 -7.95 13.95 35.71
C ALA A 462 -8.19 14.24 37.20
N GLN A 463 -9.02 13.45 37.88
CA GLN A 463 -9.30 13.61 39.30
C GLN A 463 -8.07 13.35 40.17
N ASN A 464 -7.91 14.10 41.27
CA ASN A 464 -6.87 13.90 42.29
C ASN A 464 -5.42 14.03 41.78
N GLY A 465 -5.14 14.87 40.79
CA GLY A 465 -3.79 15.13 40.31
C GLY A 465 -3.09 13.94 39.67
N ARG A 466 -3.88 13.04 39.06
CA ARG A 466 -3.38 11.82 38.42
C ARG A 466 -2.74 12.15 37.08
N PHE A 467 -1.69 11.41 36.73
CA PHE A 467 -0.88 11.61 35.52
C PHE A 467 -0.47 13.08 35.31
N PRO A 468 0.28 13.70 36.24
CA PRO A 468 0.54 15.14 36.24
C PRO A 468 1.32 15.65 35.02
N LYS A 469 2.04 14.76 34.32
CA LYS A 469 2.79 15.07 33.10
C LYS A 469 2.04 14.71 31.81
N LEU A 470 0.80 14.24 31.89
CA LEU A 470 0.04 13.80 30.72
C LEU A 470 -0.21 14.99 29.78
N ARG A 471 0.21 14.82 28.53
CA ARG A 471 0.11 15.81 27.45
C ARG A 471 -0.73 15.27 26.30
N VAL A 472 -0.67 13.97 26.01
CA VAL A 472 -1.43 13.33 24.93
C VAL A 472 -2.41 12.32 25.53
N LEU A 473 -3.69 12.53 25.28
CA LEU A 473 -4.76 11.59 25.65
C LEU A 473 -5.61 11.25 24.43
N ASN A 474 -5.52 10.02 23.97
CA ASN A 474 -6.32 9.53 22.86
C ASN A 474 -7.38 8.51 23.32
N LEU A 475 -8.64 8.92 23.27
CA LEU A 475 -9.81 8.11 23.60
C LEU A 475 -10.72 7.86 22.38
N CYS A 476 -10.26 8.18 21.16
CA CYS A 476 -11.03 8.00 19.93
C CYS A 476 -11.53 6.56 19.78
N GLY A 477 -12.73 6.34 19.25
CA GLY A 477 -13.22 4.98 18.99
C GLY A 477 -13.64 4.18 20.22
N ASN A 478 -13.89 4.84 21.36
CA ASN A 478 -14.41 4.21 22.58
C ASN A 478 -15.89 4.47 22.85
N SER A 479 -16.60 5.11 21.92
CA SER A 479 -18.02 5.48 22.04
C SER A 479 -18.32 6.24 23.34
N ILE A 480 -17.50 7.25 23.65
CA ILE A 480 -17.66 8.05 24.87
C ILE A 480 -18.95 8.87 24.81
N SER A 481 -19.81 8.71 25.81
CA SER A 481 -21.08 9.44 25.88
C SER A 481 -20.84 10.93 26.16
N SER A 482 -21.84 11.76 25.85
CA SER A 482 -21.78 13.21 26.14
C SER A 482 -21.62 13.49 27.65
N ARG A 483 -22.28 12.71 28.51
CA ARG A 483 -22.18 12.83 29.98
C ARG A 483 -20.79 12.46 30.50
N GLU A 484 -20.14 11.43 29.95
CA GLU A 484 -18.77 11.08 30.31
C GLU A 484 -17.76 12.12 29.82
N THR A 485 -18.00 12.66 28.63
CA THR A 485 -17.21 13.77 28.07
C THR A 485 -17.28 14.99 28.98
N ALA A 486 -18.49 15.37 29.41
CA ALA A 486 -18.68 16.47 30.37
C ALA A 486 -17.96 16.21 31.69
N SER A 487 -18.06 14.99 32.22
CA SER A 487 -17.41 14.59 33.47
C SER A 487 -15.88 14.66 33.38
N LEU A 488 -15.30 14.23 32.25
CA LEU A 488 -13.86 14.32 31.99
C LEU A 488 -13.41 15.79 31.93
N LEU A 489 -14.12 16.62 31.17
CA LEU A 489 -13.77 18.02 30.97
C LEU A 489 -13.91 18.83 32.26
N THR A 490 -14.94 18.55 33.07
CA THR A 490 -15.10 19.14 34.41
C THR A 490 -13.95 18.76 35.33
N ALA A 491 -13.47 17.51 35.25
CA ALA A 491 -12.32 17.07 36.02
C ALA A 491 -11.01 17.76 35.55
N LEU A 492 -10.87 18.04 34.25
CA LEU A 492 -9.73 18.77 33.69
C LEU A 492 -9.68 20.25 34.10
N GLN A 493 -10.79 20.83 34.53
CA GLN A 493 -10.84 22.20 35.04
C GLN A 493 -10.25 22.33 36.47
N GLN A 494 -9.99 21.22 37.17
CA GLN A 494 -9.40 21.25 38.50
C GLN A 494 -7.93 21.68 38.46
N GLN A 495 -7.45 22.37 39.51
CA GLN A 495 -6.10 22.96 39.54
C GLN A 495 -4.97 21.94 39.36
N ASP A 496 -5.16 20.71 39.83
CA ASP A 496 -4.16 19.64 39.78
C ASP A 496 -4.24 18.78 38.51
N ALA A 497 -5.16 19.09 37.59
CA ALA A 497 -5.36 18.29 36.38
C ALA A 497 -4.19 18.42 35.37
N PRO A 498 -3.97 17.39 34.53
CA PRO A 498 -2.96 17.45 33.48
C PRO A 498 -3.29 18.52 32.43
N ARG A 499 -2.24 19.20 31.95
CA ARG A 499 -2.36 20.17 30.85
C ARG A 499 -2.13 19.47 29.52
N LEU A 500 -3.23 19.17 28.84
CA LEU A 500 -3.20 18.42 27.59
C LEU A 500 -2.78 19.30 26.40
N GLU A 501 -1.90 18.74 25.58
CA GLU A 501 -1.51 19.23 24.26
C GLU A 501 -2.26 18.54 23.13
N GLU A 502 -2.67 17.28 23.31
CA GLU A 502 -3.44 16.54 22.33
C GLU A 502 -4.61 15.81 23.00
N LEU A 503 -5.82 16.01 22.46
CA LEU A 503 -7.03 15.37 22.96
C LEU A 503 -7.85 14.78 21.82
N GLY A 504 -7.96 13.46 21.79
CA GLY A 504 -8.75 12.70 20.83
C GLY A 504 -10.04 12.17 21.45
N LEU A 505 -11.20 12.63 20.97
CA LEU A 505 -12.53 12.28 21.48
C LEU A 505 -13.50 11.84 20.36
N SER A 506 -12.99 11.39 19.22
CA SER A 506 -13.82 10.98 18.08
C SER A 506 -14.62 9.71 18.41
N SER A 507 -15.85 9.61 17.88
CA SER A 507 -16.63 8.38 18.03
C SER A 507 -16.06 7.28 17.11
N GLY A 508 -16.32 6.01 17.44
CA GLY A 508 -15.86 4.90 16.64
C GLY A 508 -16.68 4.75 15.37
N GLY A 509 -16.17 5.24 14.24
CA GLY A 509 -16.73 4.99 12.91
C GLY A 509 -16.53 3.56 12.38
N GLY A 510 -16.61 2.53 13.23
CA GLY A 510 -16.24 1.17 12.87
C GLY A 510 -16.74 0.08 13.82
N ARG A 511 -18.04 -0.18 13.81
CA ARG A 511 -18.56 -1.55 13.87
C ARG A 511 -19.51 -1.72 12.67
N PRO A 512 -19.36 -2.77 11.83
CA PRO A 512 -20.51 -3.30 11.11
C PRO A 512 -21.55 -3.67 12.17
N ARG A 513 -22.82 -3.38 11.91
CA ARG A 513 -23.95 -3.88 12.71
C ARG A 513 -24.12 -5.41 12.57
N ALA A 514 -23.09 -6.17 12.85
CA ALA A 514 -23.16 -7.62 12.98
C ALA A 514 -23.04 -7.95 14.48
N PHE A 515 -24.01 -8.73 14.98
CA PHE A 515 -24.27 -9.08 16.38
C PHE A 515 -25.06 -8.07 17.21
N VAL A 516 -26.24 -7.68 16.68
CA VAL A 516 -27.45 -7.79 17.51
C VAL A 516 -28.16 -9.05 17.02
N THR A 517 -28.12 -10.08 17.86
CA THR A 517 -28.89 -11.31 17.72
C THR A 517 -30.30 -11.04 17.22
N GLU A 518 -30.69 -11.76 16.18
CA GLU A 518 -32.08 -11.90 15.75
C GLU A 518 -33.02 -12.05 16.94
N GLY A 519 -34.10 -11.26 16.96
CA GLY A 519 -35.10 -11.35 18.01
C GLY A 519 -35.73 -10.04 18.45
N ARG A 520 -35.64 -8.95 17.68
CA ARG A 520 -36.64 -7.87 17.64
C ARG A 520 -36.40 -7.01 16.41
N LYS A 521 -37.17 -7.27 15.35
CA LYS A 521 -37.50 -6.23 14.36
C LYS A 521 -38.19 -5.10 15.12
N MET A 522 -37.43 -4.11 15.60
CA MET A 522 -37.98 -2.77 15.62
C MET A 522 -37.96 -2.32 14.17
N GLU A 523 -39.11 -2.44 13.51
CA GLU A 523 -39.41 -1.58 12.38
C GLU A 523 -39.00 -0.15 12.78
N LYS A 524 -37.93 0.38 12.19
CA LYS A 524 -37.78 1.84 12.11
C LYS A 524 -38.87 2.31 11.18
N ARG A 525 -40.09 2.43 11.71
CA ARG A 525 -41.17 3.18 11.10
C ARG A 525 -40.65 4.59 10.92
N ARG A 526 -40.40 4.97 9.65
CA ARG A 526 -40.40 6.36 9.18
C ARG A 526 -41.64 7.03 9.78
N GLY A 527 -41.47 7.77 10.88
CA GLY A 527 -42.59 8.34 11.63
C GLY A 527 -42.37 8.51 13.13
N GLU A 528 -41.45 7.77 13.76
CA GLU A 528 -41.16 7.93 15.19
C GLU A 528 -39.65 8.04 15.44
N ARG A 529 -39.06 9.16 15.00
CA ARG A 529 -37.92 9.75 15.74
C ARG A 529 -38.50 10.06 17.12
N LYS A 530 -38.28 9.19 18.11
CA LYS A 530 -38.45 9.61 19.51
C LYS A 530 -37.62 10.88 19.64
N SER A 531 -38.31 11.99 19.86
CA SER A 531 -37.76 13.18 20.47
C SER A 531 -36.95 12.68 21.66
N TRP A 532 -35.64 12.57 21.48
CA TRP A 532 -34.75 12.77 22.59
C TRP A 532 -35.13 14.17 23.05
N SER A 533 -35.64 14.26 24.27
CA SER A 533 -35.94 15.54 24.89
C SER A 533 -34.74 16.45 24.71
N GLU A 534 -35.01 17.75 24.59
CA GLU A 534 -34.07 18.87 24.68
C GLU A 534 -33.33 18.87 26.05
N GLU A 535 -32.73 17.75 26.45
CA GLU A 535 -31.83 17.64 27.58
C GLU A 535 -30.42 17.86 27.04
N ASP A 536 -30.00 19.14 27.10
CA ASP A 536 -28.65 19.68 26.98
C ASP A 536 -27.56 18.61 26.78
N GLU A 537 -26.97 18.53 25.58
CA GLU A 537 -25.79 17.71 25.29
C GLU A 537 -24.58 18.23 26.10
N PRO A 538 -24.32 17.77 27.34
CA PRO A 538 -23.48 18.53 28.26
C PRO A 538 -21.99 18.42 27.88
N GLY A 539 -21.61 17.48 27.02
CA GLY A 539 -20.23 17.18 26.66
C GLY A 539 -19.54 18.32 25.93
N ILE A 540 -20.14 18.83 24.85
CA ILE A 540 -19.55 19.92 24.06
C ILE A 540 -19.67 21.26 24.79
N HIS A 541 -20.75 21.49 25.55
CA HIS A 541 -20.85 22.66 26.43
C HIS A 541 -19.75 22.68 27.48
N ALA A 542 -19.50 21.56 28.16
CA ALA A 542 -18.38 21.45 29.10
C ALA A 542 -17.02 21.63 28.40
N PHE A 543 -16.92 21.33 27.10
CA PHE A 543 -15.70 21.59 26.32
C PHE A 543 -15.49 23.09 26.12
N ALA A 544 -16.54 23.82 25.75
CA ALA A 544 -16.50 25.27 25.66
C ALA A 544 -16.12 25.90 27.02
N ASP A 545 -16.66 25.38 28.13
CA ASP A 545 -16.29 25.83 29.48
C ASP A 545 -14.83 25.50 29.83
N ALA A 546 -14.33 24.33 29.42
CA ALA A 546 -12.93 23.94 29.59
C ALA A 546 -11.97 24.85 28.77
N LEU A 547 -12.36 25.26 27.57
CA LEU A 547 -11.62 26.26 26.79
C LEU A 547 -11.62 27.62 27.51
N ASN A 548 -12.79 28.10 27.94
CA ASN A 548 -12.95 29.40 28.59
C ASN A 548 -12.24 29.51 29.93
N SER A 549 -12.15 28.42 30.68
CA SER A 549 -11.37 28.35 31.93
C SER A 549 -9.85 28.35 31.70
N GLY A 550 -9.38 28.17 30.46
CA GLY A 550 -7.97 28.21 30.09
C GLY A 550 -7.20 26.91 30.40
N CYS A 551 -7.87 25.86 30.88
CA CYS A 551 -7.23 24.58 31.18
C CYS A 551 -6.74 23.85 29.90
N LEU A 552 -7.33 24.16 28.74
CA LEU A 552 -6.91 23.65 27.42
C LEU A 552 -6.01 24.64 26.63
N SER A 553 -5.38 25.61 27.29
CA SER A 553 -4.55 26.63 26.62
C SER A 553 -3.28 26.10 25.93
N GLN A 554 -2.82 24.90 26.33
CA GLN A 554 -1.68 24.21 25.71
C GLN A 554 -2.07 23.30 24.53
N LEU A 555 -3.37 23.21 24.21
CA LEU A 555 -3.87 22.31 23.17
C LEU A 555 -3.29 22.67 21.80
N THR A 556 -2.61 21.71 21.19
CA THR A 556 -2.03 21.76 19.85
C THR A 556 -2.83 20.94 18.84
N GLN A 557 -3.52 19.87 19.28
CA GLN A 557 -4.35 19.04 18.44
C GLN A 557 -5.69 18.69 19.10
N LEU A 558 -6.77 18.90 18.34
CA LEU A 558 -8.13 18.50 18.71
C LEU A 558 -8.76 17.68 17.60
N THR A 559 -9.33 16.52 17.95
CA THR A 559 -10.00 15.64 16.99
C THR A 559 -11.35 15.17 17.54
N MET A 560 -12.43 15.64 16.91
CA MET A 560 -13.83 15.36 17.23
C MET A 560 -14.59 15.01 15.95
N VAL A 561 -14.37 13.78 15.47
CA VAL A 561 -14.95 13.26 14.22
C VAL A 561 -16.06 12.25 14.60
N LYS A 562 -17.16 12.23 13.84
CA LYS A 562 -18.36 11.37 14.03
C LYS A 562 -19.06 11.44 15.39
N ARG A 563 -18.93 12.51 16.17
CA ARG A 563 -19.51 12.56 17.53
C ARG A 563 -21.03 12.74 17.51
N ASP A 564 -21.75 11.87 18.24
CA ASP A 564 -23.21 11.90 18.40
C ASP A 564 -23.76 13.13 19.12
N ASP A 565 -22.91 13.85 19.86
CA ASP A 565 -23.29 15.03 20.65
C ASP A 565 -22.74 16.34 20.08
N LEU A 566 -22.22 16.31 18.85
CA LEU A 566 -21.75 17.50 18.14
C LEU A 566 -22.81 17.95 17.12
N SER A 567 -23.96 18.35 17.65
CA SER A 567 -25.01 19.04 16.93
C SER A 567 -24.59 20.47 16.56
N PRO A 568 -25.26 21.12 15.58
CA PRO A 568 -25.03 22.53 15.29
C PRO A 568 -25.20 23.45 16.52
N GLU A 569 -26.23 23.18 17.34
CA GLU A 569 -26.53 23.97 18.54
C GLU A 569 -25.37 23.90 19.55
N SER A 570 -24.80 22.72 19.76
CA SER A 570 -23.70 22.50 20.69
C SER A 570 -22.34 22.99 20.13
N ALA A 571 -22.18 23.02 18.80
CA ALA A 571 -21.01 23.59 18.14
C ALA A 571 -20.88 25.12 18.31
N ILE A 572 -21.98 25.86 18.48
CA ILE A 572 -21.96 27.33 18.62
C ILE A 572 -21.12 27.79 19.84
N PRO A 573 -21.38 27.33 21.08
CA PRO A 573 -20.54 27.65 22.24
C PRO A 573 -19.06 27.30 22.05
N LEU A 574 -18.77 26.15 21.43
CA LEU A 574 -17.41 25.68 21.17
C LEU A 574 -16.65 26.68 20.27
N PHE A 575 -17.23 27.08 19.13
CA PHE A 575 -16.58 28.02 18.22
C PHE A 575 -16.54 29.46 18.78
N ARG A 576 -17.51 29.86 19.61
CA ARG A 576 -17.44 31.13 20.37
C ARG A 576 -16.27 31.12 21.37
N ALA A 577 -16.08 30.03 22.12
CA ALA A 577 -14.93 29.90 23.01
C ALA A 577 -13.61 29.96 22.23
N LEU A 578 -13.53 29.36 21.04
CA LEU A 578 -12.35 29.45 20.17
C LEU A 578 -12.13 30.88 19.63
N SER A 579 -13.20 31.66 19.40
CA SER A 579 -13.08 33.04 18.94
C SER A 579 -12.37 33.95 19.94
N ASP A 580 -12.49 33.64 21.23
CA ASP A 580 -11.83 34.34 22.33
C ASP A 580 -10.34 33.97 22.49
N ARG A 581 -9.76 33.19 21.55
CA ARG A 581 -8.34 32.76 21.53
C ARG A 581 -7.93 31.94 22.75
N THR A 582 -8.87 31.17 23.27
CA THR A 582 -8.69 30.27 24.42
C THR A 582 -7.68 29.15 24.18
N ALA A 583 -7.52 28.70 22.92
CA ALA A 583 -6.54 27.69 22.50
C ALA A 583 -5.47 28.27 21.54
N PRO A 584 -4.52 29.09 22.04
CA PRO A 584 -3.61 29.84 21.18
C PRO A 584 -2.53 28.98 20.51
N GLN A 585 -2.31 27.73 20.92
CA GLN A 585 -1.29 26.83 20.36
C GLN A 585 -1.85 25.82 19.35
N LEU A 586 -3.14 25.89 19.04
CA LEU A 586 -3.82 24.90 18.21
C LEU A 586 -3.25 24.89 16.78
N ARG A 587 -2.73 23.74 16.36
CA ARG A 587 -2.14 23.47 15.04
C ARG A 587 -3.00 22.52 14.20
N THR A 588 -3.68 21.57 14.82
CA THR A 588 -4.54 20.61 14.13
C THR A 588 -5.95 20.66 14.71
N LEU A 589 -6.95 20.90 13.87
CA LEU A 589 -8.36 20.90 14.26
C LEU A 589 -9.15 20.07 13.26
N ASN A 590 -9.69 18.94 13.74
CA ASN A 590 -10.52 18.03 12.96
C ASN A 590 -11.90 17.93 13.62
N VAL A 591 -12.93 18.40 12.93
CA VAL A 591 -14.30 18.51 13.45
C VAL A 591 -15.29 18.06 12.40
N GLU A 592 -16.26 17.23 12.79
CA GLU A 592 -17.40 16.82 11.97
C GLU A 592 -18.69 17.21 12.70
N VAL A 593 -19.52 18.03 12.07
CA VAL A 593 -20.80 18.50 12.65
C VAL A 593 -21.93 17.66 12.07
N GLN A 594 -22.81 17.16 12.93
CA GLN A 594 -23.91 16.27 12.53
C GLN A 594 -25.06 16.98 11.80
N GLU A 595 -26.04 16.17 11.34
CA GLU A 595 -27.28 16.62 10.70
C GLU A 595 -27.98 17.72 11.52
N ALA A 596 -28.31 18.81 10.84
CA ALA A 596 -28.92 19.96 11.49
C ALA A 596 -30.42 19.81 11.73
N SER A 597 -30.85 20.21 12.92
CA SER A 597 -32.27 20.21 13.32
C SER A 597 -33.10 21.30 12.59
N SER A 598 -32.46 22.44 12.26
CA SER A 598 -33.09 23.61 11.66
C SER A 598 -32.11 24.45 10.84
N GLU A 599 -32.62 25.17 9.83
CA GLU A 599 -31.82 26.07 8.99
C GLU A 599 -31.24 27.26 9.77
N GLU A 600 -31.96 27.76 10.79
CA GLU A 600 -31.50 28.87 11.64
C GLU A 600 -30.26 28.48 12.46
N SER A 601 -30.28 27.27 13.02
CA SER A 601 -29.13 26.70 13.75
C SER A 601 -27.91 26.53 12.84
N CYS A 602 -28.10 26.11 11.59
CA CYS A 602 -27.02 26.05 10.61
C CYS A 602 -26.35 27.41 10.39
N GLN A 603 -27.17 28.45 10.19
CA GLN A 603 -26.65 29.79 9.92
C GLN A 603 -25.88 30.34 11.13
N GLU A 604 -26.39 30.14 12.34
CA GLU A 604 -25.74 30.62 13.55
C GLU A 604 -24.43 29.87 13.84
N THR A 605 -24.40 28.55 13.60
CA THR A 605 -23.18 27.73 13.70
C THR A 605 -22.12 28.20 12.71
N MET A 606 -22.49 28.42 11.44
CA MET A 606 -21.55 28.93 10.44
C MET A 606 -21.04 30.34 10.79
N LYS A 607 -21.89 31.22 11.32
CA LYS A 607 -21.44 32.53 11.82
C LYS A 607 -20.44 32.38 12.96
N ALA A 608 -20.65 31.45 13.89
CA ALA A 608 -19.72 31.16 14.98
C ALA A 608 -18.36 30.65 14.46
N ILE A 609 -18.36 29.71 13.51
CA ILE A 609 -17.13 29.20 12.87
C ILE A 609 -16.37 30.33 12.16
N ILE A 610 -17.07 31.15 11.35
CA ILE A 610 -16.48 32.29 10.64
C ILE A 610 -15.92 33.31 11.63
N ALA A 611 -16.64 33.60 12.72
CA ALA A 611 -16.18 34.49 13.78
C ALA A 611 -14.90 33.96 14.44
N ALA A 612 -14.81 32.66 14.73
CA ALA A 612 -13.62 32.03 15.32
C ALA A 612 -12.37 32.24 14.44
N VAL A 613 -12.52 32.10 13.12
CA VAL A 613 -11.43 32.34 12.17
C VAL A 613 -11.09 33.84 12.08
N ARG A 614 -12.09 34.72 11.90
CA ARG A 614 -11.89 36.17 11.71
C ARG A 614 -11.26 36.85 12.93
N GLN A 615 -11.57 36.37 14.12
CA GLN A 615 -11.02 36.90 15.37
C GLN A 615 -9.61 36.35 15.67
N GLY A 616 -9.14 35.39 14.87
CA GLY A 616 -7.79 34.83 14.94
C GLY A 616 -7.64 33.74 15.99
N GLY A 617 -8.75 33.11 16.41
CA GLY A 617 -8.74 31.93 17.28
C GLY A 617 -7.97 30.76 16.67
N LEU A 618 -8.05 30.62 15.34
CA LEU A 618 -7.40 29.54 14.58
C LEU A 618 -6.12 29.97 13.84
N ARG A 619 -5.49 31.09 14.21
CA ARG A 619 -4.35 31.68 13.48
C ARG A 619 -3.12 30.77 13.31
N HIS A 620 -2.95 29.78 14.19
CA HIS A 620 -1.80 28.87 14.19
C HIS A 620 -2.11 27.49 13.60
N VAL A 621 -3.34 27.27 13.12
CA VAL A 621 -3.76 26.00 12.55
C VAL A 621 -3.02 25.76 11.24
N GLU A 622 -2.32 24.63 11.18
CA GLU A 622 -1.59 24.10 10.02
C GLU A 622 -2.44 23.03 9.30
N ASN A 623 -3.25 22.26 10.04
CA ASN A 623 -4.12 21.22 9.51
C ASN A 623 -5.57 21.48 9.95
N PHE A 624 -6.45 21.75 8.99
CA PHE A 624 -7.85 22.03 9.26
C PHE A 624 -8.74 21.07 8.49
N THR A 625 -9.51 20.25 9.21
CA THR A 625 -10.54 19.38 8.66
C THR A 625 -11.90 19.80 9.23
N LEU A 626 -12.82 20.16 8.35
CA LEU A 626 -14.20 20.48 8.72
C LEU A 626 -15.15 19.69 7.81
N ASP A 627 -15.86 18.75 8.41
CA ASP A 627 -16.86 17.92 7.73
C ASP A 627 -18.27 18.41 8.09
N LEU A 628 -19.00 18.84 7.06
CA LEU A 628 -20.35 19.40 7.08
C LEU A 628 -21.24 18.64 6.07
N GLU A 629 -20.92 17.39 5.72
CA GLU A 629 -21.67 16.64 4.68
C GLU A 629 -23.14 16.43 5.04
N GLU A 630 -23.46 16.17 6.32
CA GLU A 630 -24.85 16.06 6.80
C GLU A 630 -25.49 17.42 7.12
N PHE A 631 -24.76 18.52 6.96
CA PHE A 631 -25.15 19.85 7.39
C PHE A 631 -25.66 20.71 6.23
N CYS A 632 -26.84 21.31 6.38
CA CYS A 632 -27.45 22.19 5.38
C CYS A 632 -26.74 23.56 5.33
N ALA A 633 -25.60 23.66 4.66
CA ALA A 633 -24.84 24.90 4.54
C ALA A 633 -25.37 25.81 3.42
N VAL A 634 -25.30 27.12 3.64
CA VAL A 634 -25.57 28.12 2.58
C VAL A 634 -24.24 28.51 1.92
N SER A 635 -24.20 28.47 0.58
CA SER A 635 -23.00 28.74 -0.24
C SER A 635 -22.28 30.05 0.12
N ALA A 636 -23.04 31.11 0.44
CA ALA A 636 -22.52 32.40 0.87
C ALA A 636 -21.70 32.31 2.17
N HIS A 637 -22.12 31.51 3.15
CA HIS A 637 -21.38 31.34 4.41
C HIS A 637 -20.08 30.58 4.20
N ILE A 638 -20.08 29.55 3.34
CA ILE A 638 -18.86 28.82 2.96
C ILE A 638 -17.87 29.76 2.24
N SER A 639 -18.36 30.60 1.33
CA SER A 639 -17.56 31.63 0.68
C SER A 639 -16.90 32.57 1.70
N LEU A 640 -17.69 33.07 2.67
CA LEU A 640 -17.20 33.92 3.75
C LEU A 640 -16.19 33.21 4.67
N LEU A 641 -16.33 31.89 4.86
CA LEU A 641 -15.35 31.07 5.58
C LEU A 641 -14.02 31.05 4.82
N PHE A 642 -14.02 30.82 3.51
CA PHE A 642 -12.80 30.90 2.70
C PHE A 642 -12.12 32.26 2.79
N PHE A 643 -12.88 33.36 2.71
CA PHE A 643 -12.33 34.70 2.92
C PHE A 643 -11.74 34.89 4.32
N ALA A 644 -12.39 34.33 5.34
CA ALA A 644 -11.86 34.38 6.70
C ALA A 644 -10.55 33.60 6.82
N LEU A 645 -10.48 32.40 6.23
CA LEU A 645 -9.29 31.53 6.26
C LEU A 645 -8.08 32.19 5.60
N GLY A 646 -8.27 32.81 4.43
CA GLY A 646 -7.22 33.51 3.69
C GLY A 646 -6.92 34.94 4.15
N SER A 647 -7.61 35.44 5.18
CA SER A 647 -7.35 36.77 5.73
C SER A 647 -6.03 36.81 6.50
N ARG A 648 -5.45 38.01 6.70
CA ARG A 648 -4.22 38.19 7.50
C ARG A 648 -4.35 37.71 8.95
N VAL A 649 -5.57 37.62 9.47
CA VAL A 649 -5.88 37.19 10.84
C VAL A 649 -6.19 35.69 10.89
N GLY A 650 -6.55 35.08 9.75
CA GLY A 650 -6.83 33.66 9.62
C GLY A 650 -5.59 32.76 9.49
N PRO A 651 -5.77 31.44 9.47
CA PRO A 651 -4.69 30.46 9.37
C PRO A 651 -3.94 30.45 8.03
N GLY A 652 -4.42 31.14 6.99
CA GLY A 652 -3.94 30.97 5.61
C GLY A 652 -2.42 31.06 5.42
N SER A 653 -1.73 31.89 6.19
CA SER A 653 -0.25 32.01 6.12
C SER A 653 0.52 30.75 6.57
N ARG A 654 -0.10 29.86 7.34
CA ARG A 654 0.52 28.64 7.91
C ARG A 654 -0.17 27.35 7.51
N LEU A 655 -1.40 27.43 6.99
CA LEU A 655 -2.19 26.28 6.58
C LEU A 655 -1.44 25.43 5.55
N ARG A 656 -1.19 24.17 5.90
CA ARG A 656 -0.54 23.14 5.06
C ARG A 656 -1.56 22.16 4.49
N LYS A 657 -2.56 21.78 5.31
CA LYS A 657 -3.64 20.88 4.92
C LYS A 657 -5.01 21.52 5.17
N LEU A 658 -5.86 21.51 4.15
CA LEU A 658 -7.24 21.92 4.23
C LEU A 658 -8.13 20.80 3.69
N ASP A 659 -9.03 20.29 4.50
CA ASP A 659 -10.02 19.27 4.12
C ASP A 659 -11.41 19.79 4.49
N LEU A 660 -12.23 20.03 3.47
CA LEU A 660 -13.58 20.56 3.64
C LEU A 660 -14.56 19.68 2.90
N ARG A 661 -15.60 19.26 3.63
CA ARG A 661 -16.74 18.53 3.08
C ARG A 661 -18.02 19.25 3.43
N TRP A 662 -18.95 19.41 2.49
CA TRP A 662 -20.21 20.10 2.75
C TRP A 662 -21.32 19.70 1.77
N ASP A 663 -22.57 19.89 2.18
CA ASP A 663 -23.72 19.85 1.27
C ASP A 663 -24.43 21.22 1.20
N CYS A 664 -24.83 21.63 0.00
CA CYS A 664 -25.49 22.91 -0.26
C CYS A 664 -26.96 22.68 -0.68
N MET A 665 -27.88 23.28 0.07
CA MET A 665 -29.33 23.15 -0.15
C MET A 665 -29.87 23.92 -1.37
N THR A 666 -29.12 24.89 -1.91
CA THR A 666 -29.64 25.81 -2.95
C THR A 666 -28.67 25.92 -4.12
N ASP A 667 -29.21 25.87 -5.35
CA ASP A 667 -28.52 26.05 -6.66
C ASP A 667 -28.00 27.50 -6.88
N SER A 668 -27.51 28.13 -5.82
CA SER A 668 -27.15 29.55 -5.77
C SER A 668 -25.79 29.81 -6.40
N ASP A 669 -25.74 29.92 -7.73
CA ASP A 669 -24.66 30.52 -8.54
C ASP A 669 -23.21 30.03 -8.30
N GLY A 670 -22.97 29.03 -7.44
CA GLY A 670 -21.64 28.51 -7.09
C GLY A 670 -20.79 29.46 -6.24
N GLN A 671 -21.41 30.26 -5.36
CA GLN A 671 -20.70 31.30 -4.61
C GLN A 671 -19.64 30.78 -3.62
N SER A 672 -19.76 29.54 -3.14
CA SER A 672 -18.83 28.91 -2.19
C SER A 672 -17.43 28.76 -2.81
N LEU A 673 -17.33 28.07 -3.96
CA LEU A 673 -16.08 27.86 -4.69
C LEU A 673 -15.49 29.15 -5.26
N VAL A 674 -16.32 30.15 -5.57
CA VAL A 674 -15.84 31.49 -5.96
C VAL A 674 -14.96 32.09 -4.85
N GLY A 675 -15.36 31.94 -3.57
CA GLY A 675 -14.58 32.43 -2.43
C GLY A 675 -13.21 31.75 -2.34
N LEU A 676 -13.18 30.42 -2.48
CA LEU A 676 -11.94 29.64 -2.51
C LEU A 676 -11.02 30.07 -3.67
N ALA A 677 -11.58 30.19 -4.88
CA ALA A 677 -10.84 30.59 -6.06
C ALA A 677 -10.22 31.99 -5.90
N GLN A 678 -10.98 32.97 -5.41
CA GLN A 678 -10.47 34.33 -5.21
C GLN A 678 -9.33 34.39 -4.20
N ILE A 679 -9.44 33.68 -3.09
CA ILE A 679 -8.41 33.65 -2.04
C ILE A 679 -7.14 32.95 -2.51
N LEU A 680 -7.26 31.78 -3.14
CA LEU A 680 -6.12 31.08 -3.72
C LEU A 680 -5.48 31.91 -4.83
N GLY A 681 -6.29 32.52 -5.69
CA GLY A 681 -5.85 33.38 -6.78
C GLY A 681 -5.20 34.69 -6.34
N ALA A 682 -5.46 35.14 -5.12
CA ALA A 682 -4.82 36.29 -4.47
C ALA A 682 -3.60 35.90 -3.62
N GLY A 683 -3.26 34.60 -3.52
CA GLY A 683 -2.15 34.11 -2.71
C GLY A 683 -2.41 34.12 -1.20
N GLY A 684 -3.68 34.06 -0.77
CA GLY A 684 -4.05 34.07 0.66
C GLY A 684 -3.64 32.82 1.44
N MET A 685 -3.29 31.72 0.75
CA MET A 685 -2.83 30.47 1.37
C MET A 685 -1.52 29.98 0.74
N PRO A 686 -0.38 30.65 1.00
CA PRO A 686 0.87 30.39 0.30
C PRO A 686 1.57 29.08 0.74
N CYS A 687 1.21 28.51 1.89
CA CYS A 687 1.85 27.30 2.43
C CYS A 687 1.02 26.03 2.21
N LEU A 688 -0.10 26.10 1.49
CA LEU A 688 -1.03 24.99 1.31
C LEU A 688 -0.42 23.91 0.41
N GLU A 689 -0.24 22.71 0.96
CA GLU A 689 0.36 21.55 0.31
C GLU A 689 -0.69 20.49 -0.06
N ASP A 690 -1.72 20.32 0.77
CA ASP A 690 -2.78 19.31 0.64
C ASP A 690 -4.17 19.97 0.72
N LEU A 691 -4.98 19.76 -0.33
CA LEU A 691 -6.32 20.33 -0.44
C LEU A 691 -7.33 19.22 -0.78
N SER A 692 -8.29 19.01 0.10
CA SER A 692 -9.44 18.12 -0.10
C SER A 692 -10.72 18.96 -0.14
N VAL A 693 -11.49 18.80 -1.22
CA VAL A 693 -12.75 19.51 -1.45
C VAL A 693 -13.81 18.52 -1.90
N VAL A 694 -14.78 18.28 -1.04
CA VAL A 694 -15.88 17.33 -1.27
C VAL A 694 -17.21 18.06 -1.11
N PHE A 695 -18.12 17.88 -2.06
CA PHE A 695 -19.48 18.39 -1.95
C PHE A 695 -20.45 17.58 -2.80
N GLN A 696 -21.72 17.55 -2.40
CA GLN A 696 -22.80 16.85 -3.13
C GLN A 696 -23.46 17.75 -4.19
N LYS A 697 -23.71 19.03 -3.87
CA LYS A 697 -24.32 20.01 -4.80
C LYS A 697 -23.58 21.33 -4.79
N GLU A 698 -23.27 21.87 -5.97
CA GLU A 698 -22.63 23.18 -6.12
C GLU A 698 -22.97 23.85 -7.45
N GLY A 699 -22.72 25.16 -7.55
CA GLY A 699 -22.93 25.91 -8.79
C GLY A 699 -21.68 26.03 -9.67
N ALA A 700 -21.90 26.09 -10.99
CA ALA A 700 -20.86 25.93 -12.00
C ALA A 700 -19.82 27.07 -12.07
N LYS A 701 -20.21 28.33 -11.81
CA LYS A 701 -19.33 29.51 -11.95
C LYS A 701 -18.11 29.45 -11.03
N GLY A 702 -18.28 28.95 -9.80
CA GLY A 702 -17.19 28.82 -8.83
C GLY A 702 -16.14 27.80 -9.26
N ALA A 703 -16.58 26.71 -9.89
CA ALA A 703 -15.69 25.68 -10.42
C ALA A 703 -14.83 26.18 -11.58
N GLU A 704 -15.36 27.03 -12.48
CA GLU A 704 -14.58 27.68 -13.53
C GLU A 704 -13.49 28.58 -12.95
N ALA A 705 -13.85 29.43 -11.99
CA ALA A 705 -12.91 30.32 -11.32
C ALA A 705 -11.80 29.53 -10.61
N PHE A 706 -12.15 28.43 -9.95
CA PHE A 706 -11.21 27.56 -9.26
C PHE A 706 -10.26 26.85 -10.24
N GLY A 707 -10.78 26.28 -11.33
CA GLY A 707 -9.98 25.70 -12.40
C GLY A 707 -9.00 26.70 -13.01
N ARG A 708 -9.42 27.95 -13.21
CA ARG A 708 -8.56 29.04 -13.72
C ARG A 708 -7.40 29.37 -12.77
N VAL A 709 -7.62 29.31 -11.46
CA VAL A 709 -6.59 29.59 -10.46
C VAL A 709 -5.54 28.48 -10.42
N LEU A 710 -5.98 27.21 -10.50
CA LEU A 710 -5.08 26.06 -10.59
C LEU A 710 -4.24 26.10 -11.88
N SER A 711 -4.85 26.43 -13.01
CA SER A 711 -4.19 26.42 -14.33
C SER A 711 -3.24 27.60 -14.55
N THR A 712 -3.38 28.70 -13.79
CA THR A 712 -2.51 29.87 -13.87
C THR A 712 -1.29 29.81 -12.96
N GLY A 713 -1.06 28.68 -12.26
CA GLY A 713 0.14 28.48 -11.44
C GLY A 713 0.21 29.37 -10.20
N ARG A 714 -0.93 29.92 -9.74
CA ARG A 714 -0.99 30.83 -8.59
C ARG A 714 -0.90 30.13 -7.24
N VAL A 715 -0.91 28.79 -7.23
CA VAL A 715 -0.81 27.95 -6.02
C VAL A 715 0.41 27.02 -6.13
N PRO A 716 1.64 27.55 -6.09
CA PRO A 716 2.87 26.76 -6.35
C PRO A 716 3.20 25.76 -5.23
N SER A 717 2.63 25.92 -4.05
CA SER A 717 2.88 25.06 -2.88
C SER A 717 2.03 23.78 -2.91
N LEU A 718 0.97 23.73 -3.71
CA LEU A 718 0.06 22.59 -3.73
C LEU A 718 0.75 21.34 -4.33
N ARG A 719 0.72 20.23 -3.60
CA ARG A 719 1.33 18.95 -3.98
C ARG A 719 0.30 17.85 -4.14
N LYS A 720 -0.76 17.87 -3.33
CA LYS A 720 -1.85 16.90 -3.36
C LYS A 720 -3.19 17.60 -3.43
N MET A 721 -4.09 17.06 -4.24
CA MET A 721 -5.46 17.53 -4.31
C MET A 721 -6.41 16.35 -4.42
N TYR A 722 -7.41 16.30 -3.54
CA TYR A 722 -8.49 15.33 -3.56
C TYR A 722 -9.81 16.05 -3.87
N LEU A 723 -10.48 15.65 -4.94
CA LEU A 723 -11.78 16.19 -5.34
C LEU A 723 -12.78 15.04 -5.43
N ASP A 724 -13.90 15.12 -4.72
CA ASP A 724 -15.01 14.18 -4.85
C ASP A 724 -16.28 14.93 -5.22
N TRP A 725 -16.55 15.02 -6.53
CA TRP A 725 -17.47 15.98 -7.13
C TRP A 725 -18.55 15.30 -7.97
N PRO A 726 -19.77 15.85 -8.01
CA PRO A 726 -20.87 15.30 -8.81
C PRO A 726 -20.59 15.48 -10.31
N MET A 727 -21.09 14.54 -11.12
CA MET A 727 -21.13 14.67 -12.59
C MET A 727 -22.19 15.69 -13.01
N SER A 728 -21.92 16.97 -12.80
CA SER A 728 -22.85 18.08 -13.06
C SER A 728 -22.20 19.19 -13.90
N PRO A 729 -22.93 20.28 -14.25
CA PRO A 729 -22.33 21.44 -14.91
C PRO A 729 -21.11 22.03 -14.18
N VAL A 730 -20.94 21.76 -12.87
CA VAL A 730 -19.73 22.07 -12.09
C VAL A 730 -18.48 21.48 -12.72
N MET A 731 -18.52 20.20 -13.09
CA MET A 731 -17.37 19.51 -13.72
C MET A 731 -17.06 20.11 -15.10
N SER A 732 -18.10 20.47 -15.86
CA SER A 732 -17.95 21.15 -17.15
C SER A 732 -17.22 22.49 -17.02
N SER A 733 -17.68 23.33 -16.10
CA SER A 733 -17.07 24.64 -15.85
C SER A 733 -15.67 24.52 -15.25
N PHE A 734 -15.43 23.55 -14.38
CA PHE A 734 -14.08 23.24 -13.90
C PHE A 734 -13.11 22.94 -15.04
N CYS A 735 -13.54 22.09 -15.98
CA CYS A 735 -12.80 21.78 -17.19
C CYS A 735 -12.50 23.03 -18.03
N GLU A 736 -13.46 23.93 -18.21
CA GLU A 736 -13.26 25.21 -18.90
C GLU A 736 -12.22 26.10 -18.19
N GLY A 737 -12.26 26.17 -16.86
CA GLY A 737 -11.26 26.88 -16.06
C GLY A 737 -9.85 26.30 -16.22
N LEU A 738 -9.72 24.98 -16.26
CA LEU A 738 -8.44 24.30 -16.43
C LEU A 738 -7.81 24.59 -17.81
N ARG A 739 -8.61 24.74 -18.86
CA ARG A 739 -8.14 25.04 -20.23
C ARG A 739 -7.44 26.40 -20.38
N VAL A 740 -7.58 27.30 -19.40
CA VAL A 740 -6.91 28.62 -19.43
C VAL A 740 -5.38 28.50 -19.34
N GLY A 741 -4.86 27.41 -18.77
CA GLY A 741 -3.43 27.22 -18.57
C GLY A 741 -3.09 25.75 -18.31
N ASN A 742 -2.03 25.46 -17.55
CA ASN A 742 -1.65 24.10 -17.22
C ASN A 742 -1.56 23.93 -15.71
N CYS A 743 -2.05 22.79 -15.20
CA CYS A 743 -1.85 22.44 -13.80
C CYS A 743 -0.35 22.38 -13.45
N PRO A 744 0.02 22.68 -12.19
CA PRO A 744 1.40 22.58 -11.72
C PRO A 744 1.95 21.16 -11.95
N PRO A 745 3.19 21.00 -12.44
CA PRO A 745 3.75 19.68 -12.77
C PRO A 745 4.00 18.80 -11.53
N GLU A 746 4.17 19.43 -10.36
CA GLU A 746 4.38 18.74 -9.08
C GLU A 746 3.07 18.31 -8.39
N LEU A 747 1.92 18.78 -8.89
CA LEU A 747 0.61 18.47 -8.33
C LEU A 747 0.20 17.04 -8.68
N LYS A 748 -0.24 16.30 -7.68
CA LYS A 748 -0.92 15.01 -7.82
C LYS A 748 -2.39 15.19 -7.48
N MET A 749 -3.26 14.92 -8.45
CA MET A 749 -4.70 15.08 -8.32
C MET A 749 -5.38 13.72 -8.29
N GLU A 750 -6.21 13.51 -7.25
CA GLU A 750 -7.15 12.40 -7.14
C GLU A 750 -8.55 12.97 -7.41
N LEU A 751 -9.18 12.48 -8.49
CA LEU A 751 -10.50 12.92 -8.93
C LEU A 751 -11.48 11.75 -8.78
N HIS A 752 -12.38 11.88 -7.83
CA HIS A 752 -13.53 11.02 -7.64
C HIS A 752 -14.77 11.73 -8.19
N ILE A 753 -15.54 11.02 -9.01
CA ILE A 753 -16.73 11.57 -9.67
C ILE A 753 -17.92 10.72 -9.26
N HIS A 754 -18.92 11.32 -8.61
CA HIS A 754 -20.15 10.63 -8.23
C HIS A 754 -21.34 11.02 -9.12
N GLY A 755 -22.26 10.07 -9.36
CA GLY A 755 -23.50 10.31 -10.09
C GLY A 755 -24.54 10.99 -9.21
N ASN A 756 -25.34 11.89 -9.79
CA ASN A 756 -26.49 12.49 -9.12
C ASN A 756 -27.73 11.63 -9.41
N ASP A 757 -28.48 11.23 -8.38
CA ASP A 757 -29.72 10.47 -8.55
C ASP A 757 -30.74 11.27 -9.38
N GLY A 758 -30.79 11.05 -10.70
CA GLY A 758 -31.94 11.39 -11.54
C GLY A 758 -31.75 12.34 -12.72
N GLU A 759 -30.56 12.83 -13.07
CA GLU A 759 -30.39 13.78 -14.19
C GLU A 759 -29.72 13.17 -15.42
N ARG A 760 -30.41 13.21 -16.57
CA ARG A 760 -29.96 12.67 -17.88
C ARG A 760 -28.95 13.57 -18.62
N GLU A 761 -28.39 14.60 -17.98
CA GLU A 761 -27.49 15.59 -18.63
C GLU A 761 -26.00 15.20 -18.61
N GLU A 762 -25.67 13.94 -18.30
CA GLU A 762 -24.28 13.46 -18.11
C GLU A 762 -23.42 13.47 -19.39
N GLY A 763 -24.04 13.45 -20.59
CA GLY A 763 -23.35 13.31 -21.87
C GLY A 763 -22.41 14.47 -22.20
N ASP A 764 -22.89 15.71 -22.09
CA ASP A 764 -22.10 16.91 -22.45
C ASP A 764 -20.94 17.16 -21.48
N VAL A 765 -21.13 16.82 -20.20
CA VAL A 765 -20.12 16.96 -19.14
C VAL A 765 -18.93 16.05 -19.41
N LEU A 766 -19.20 14.79 -19.77
CA LEU A 766 -18.18 13.81 -20.13
C LEU A 766 -17.40 14.20 -21.39
N VAL A 767 -18.06 14.80 -22.39
CA VAL A 767 -17.38 15.30 -23.60
C VAL A 767 -16.38 16.40 -23.25
N ARG A 768 -16.77 17.36 -22.39
CA ARG A 768 -15.88 18.43 -21.94
C ARG A 768 -14.71 17.92 -21.11
N LEU A 769 -14.94 16.95 -20.21
CA LEU A 769 -13.88 16.29 -19.44
C LEU A 769 -12.89 15.61 -20.39
N THR A 770 -13.41 14.81 -21.31
CA THR A 770 -12.65 14.08 -22.32
C THR A 770 -11.78 15.01 -23.17
N GLU A 771 -12.34 16.12 -23.65
CA GLU A 771 -11.59 17.09 -24.46
C GLU A 771 -10.52 17.83 -23.63
N THR A 772 -10.77 18.09 -22.34
CA THR A 772 -9.79 18.72 -21.44
C THR A 772 -8.60 17.81 -21.14
N ILE A 773 -8.86 16.49 -21.02
CA ILE A 773 -7.78 15.49 -20.93
C ILE A 773 -7.01 15.48 -22.25
N ARG A 774 -7.70 15.37 -23.39
CA ARG A 774 -7.08 15.30 -24.72
C ARG A 774 -6.16 16.48 -24.99
N THR A 775 -6.54 17.68 -24.58
CA THR A 775 -5.78 18.91 -24.79
C THR A 775 -4.57 19.07 -23.85
N GLY A 776 -4.38 18.18 -22.86
CA GLY A 776 -3.18 18.16 -22.02
C GLY A 776 -3.22 19.06 -20.79
N HIS A 777 -4.40 19.56 -20.40
CA HIS A 777 -4.55 20.45 -19.25
C HIS A 777 -4.64 19.70 -17.90
N MET A 778 -4.81 18.37 -17.92
CA MET A 778 -4.95 17.50 -16.72
C MET A 778 -3.78 16.53 -16.48
N LYS A 779 -2.54 16.96 -16.78
CA LYS A 779 -1.33 16.12 -16.59
C LYS A 779 -1.05 15.73 -15.13
N CYS A 780 -1.60 16.48 -14.19
CA CYS A 780 -1.49 16.23 -12.74
C CYS A 780 -2.35 15.05 -12.23
N LEU A 781 -3.25 14.51 -13.06
CA LEU A 781 -4.17 13.45 -12.65
C LEU A 781 -3.40 12.15 -12.36
N GLN A 782 -3.57 11.64 -11.13
CA GLN A 782 -2.97 10.40 -10.65
C GLN A 782 -4.01 9.28 -10.52
N ILE A 783 -5.18 9.60 -9.96
CA ILE A 783 -6.28 8.66 -9.75
C ILE A 783 -7.54 9.26 -10.35
N LEU A 784 -8.25 8.49 -11.17
CA LEU A 784 -9.60 8.80 -11.61
C LEU A 784 -10.54 7.68 -11.16
N ARG A 785 -11.51 7.99 -10.30
CA ARG A 785 -12.57 7.04 -9.91
C ARG A 785 -13.93 7.61 -10.27
N SER A 786 -14.82 6.79 -10.79
CA SER A 786 -16.23 7.14 -10.92
C SER A 786 -17.11 6.21 -10.09
N PHE A 787 -18.09 6.76 -9.38
CA PHE A 787 -19.06 6.05 -8.55
C PHE A 787 -20.48 6.46 -8.98
N GLY A 788 -21.36 5.53 -9.35
CA GLY A 788 -22.75 5.87 -9.72
C GLY A 788 -22.96 6.70 -11.00
N VAL A 789 -21.93 6.96 -11.81
CA VAL A 789 -22.04 7.70 -13.09
C VAL A 789 -22.32 6.75 -14.26
N LEU A 790 -23.27 7.08 -15.15
CA LEU A 790 -23.59 6.26 -16.32
C LEU A 790 -22.71 6.64 -17.53
N PHE A 791 -21.70 5.82 -17.81
CA PHE A 791 -20.92 5.94 -19.04
C PHE A 791 -21.58 5.20 -20.21
N THR A 792 -21.79 5.89 -21.32
CA THR A 792 -22.11 5.24 -22.60
C THR A 792 -20.85 4.62 -23.21
N SER A 793 -21.01 3.60 -24.06
CA SER A 793 -19.90 2.99 -24.80
C SER A 793 -19.07 4.04 -25.57
N GLU A 794 -19.74 5.02 -26.17
CA GLU A 794 -19.10 6.08 -26.94
C GLU A 794 -18.30 7.06 -26.06
N SER A 795 -18.82 7.46 -24.90
CA SER A 795 -18.11 8.36 -23.98
C SER A 795 -16.92 7.68 -23.32
N ALA A 796 -17.05 6.41 -22.95
CA ALA A 796 -15.94 5.61 -22.44
C ALA A 796 -14.81 5.45 -23.47
N ALA A 797 -15.15 5.15 -24.74
CA ALA A 797 -14.18 5.11 -25.83
C ALA A 797 -13.53 6.48 -26.07
N GLY A 798 -14.30 7.56 -26.05
CA GLY A 798 -13.80 8.92 -26.17
C GLY A 798 -12.78 9.26 -25.08
N LEU A 799 -13.09 8.92 -23.83
CA LEU A 799 -12.24 9.14 -22.66
C LEU A 799 -10.93 8.35 -22.76
N GLY A 800 -11.00 7.05 -23.09
CA GLY A 800 -9.82 6.22 -23.29
C GLY A 800 -8.93 6.75 -24.41
N GLN A 801 -9.51 7.17 -25.53
CA GLN A 801 -8.76 7.76 -26.63
C GLN A 801 -8.12 9.10 -26.24
N ALA A 802 -8.81 9.94 -25.49
CA ALA A 802 -8.27 11.21 -25.00
C ALA A 802 -7.08 11.01 -24.05
N MET A 803 -7.15 10.04 -23.13
CA MET A 803 -6.04 9.73 -22.22
C MET A 803 -4.79 9.25 -22.96
N ALA A 804 -4.97 8.51 -24.06
CA ALA A 804 -3.89 8.07 -24.94
C ALA A 804 -3.57 9.06 -26.06
N ASP A 805 -3.95 10.33 -25.96
CA ASP A 805 -3.49 11.36 -26.89
C ASP A 805 -2.07 11.83 -26.51
N GLU A 806 -1.25 12.16 -27.51
CA GLU A 806 0.10 12.73 -27.29
C GLU A 806 0.04 14.03 -26.49
N ASN A 807 -1.00 14.84 -26.72
CA ASN A 807 -1.17 16.11 -26.03
C ASN A 807 -1.57 15.92 -24.57
N ALA A 808 -2.33 14.86 -24.26
CA ALA A 808 -2.79 14.55 -22.90
C ALA A 808 -1.62 14.38 -21.93
N GLY A 809 -0.55 13.72 -22.36
CA GLY A 809 0.71 13.64 -21.61
C GLY A 809 0.55 13.09 -20.19
N MET A 810 -0.27 12.05 -20.02
CA MET A 810 -0.61 11.43 -18.73
C MET A 810 0.56 10.65 -18.12
N VAL A 811 1.54 11.38 -17.58
CA VAL A 811 2.77 10.80 -16.99
C VAL A 811 2.53 10.27 -15.57
N ASN A 812 1.57 10.84 -14.82
CA ASN A 812 1.33 10.52 -13.41
C ASN A 812 0.13 9.60 -13.16
N LEU A 813 -0.63 9.21 -14.19
CA LEU A 813 -1.85 8.42 -14.04
C LEU A 813 -1.50 6.98 -13.63
N GLU A 814 -1.84 6.61 -12.40
CA GLU A 814 -1.53 5.30 -11.80
C GLU A 814 -2.75 4.38 -11.73
N GLU A 815 -3.95 4.95 -11.49
CA GLU A 815 -5.18 4.20 -11.30
C GLU A 815 -6.36 4.83 -12.03
N VAL A 816 -7.14 3.99 -12.71
CA VAL A 816 -8.43 4.37 -13.31
C VAL A 816 -9.48 3.37 -12.85
N ALA A 817 -10.58 3.86 -12.29
CA ALA A 817 -11.64 3.03 -11.78
C ALA A 817 -13.04 3.51 -12.19
N PHE A 818 -13.92 2.60 -12.60
CA PHE A 818 -15.26 2.93 -13.10
C PHE A 818 -16.34 2.13 -12.38
N ALA A 819 -17.37 2.75 -11.81
CA ALA A 819 -18.57 2.07 -11.32
C ALA A 819 -19.75 2.22 -12.29
N THR A 820 -20.52 1.14 -12.51
CA THR A 820 -21.67 1.12 -13.45
C THR A 820 -22.88 0.38 -12.86
N CYS A 821 -24.10 0.87 -13.15
CA CYS A 821 -25.39 0.31 -12.70
C CYS A 821 -26.04 -0.64 -13.76
N ARG A 822 -27.01 -1.45 -13.31
CA ARG A 822 -27.75 -2.57 -13.97
C ARG A 822 -28.26 -2.38 -15.41
N SER A 823 -28.30 -1.17 -15.98
CA SER A 823 -29.04 -0.91 -17.23
C SER A 823 -28.21 -1.04 -18.53
N LEU A 824 -26.88 -0.99 -18.45
CA LEU A 824 -25.96 -1.19 -19.57
C LEU A 824 -24.98 -2.30 -19.20
N SER A 825 -24.64 -3.18 -20.17
CA SER A 825 -23.68 -4.25 -19.90
C SER A 825 -22.34 -3.63 -19.50
N THR A 826 -21.91 -3.87 -18.25
CA THR A 826 -20.68 -3.34 -17.65
C THR A 826 -19.44 -3.66 -18.49
N GLU A 827 -19.51 -4.78 -19.23
CA GLU A 827 -18.52 -5.21 -20.20
C GLU A 827 -18.36 -4.21 -21.36
N GLU A 828 -19.44 -3.77 -22.00
CA GLU A 828 -19.35 -2.95 -23.22
C GLU A 828 -18.69 -1.58 -22.99
N THR A 829 -18.95 -0.97 -21.83
CA THR A 829 -18.37 0.33 -21.45
C THR A 829 -16.86 0.21 -21.20
N ALA A 830 -16.44 -0.76 -20.40
CA ALA A 830 -15.02 -0.99 -20.13
C ALA A 830 -14.26 -1.44 -21.39
N GLU A 831 -14.89 -2.27 -22.22
CA GLU A 831 -14.36 -2.65 -23.54
C GLU A 831 -14.13 -1.44 -24.43
N SER A 832 -15.11 -0.54 -24.47
CA SER A 832 -15.06 0.65 -25.30
C SER A 832 -13.97 1.60 -24.85
N PHE A 833 -13.75 1.75 -23.53
CA PHE A 833 -12.60 2.48 -22.99
C PHE A 833 -11.26 1.94 -23.50
N TRP A 834 -11.02 0.62 -23.39
CA TRP A 834 -9.79 0.00 -23.89
C TRP A 834 -9.65 0.10 -25.42
N ARG A 835 -10.73 -0.05 -26.18
CA ARG A 835 -10.73 0.19 -27.64
C ARG A 835 -10.31 1.62 -27.95
N GLY A 836 -10.84 2.60 -27.22
CA GLY A 836 -10.47 4.01 -27.29
C GLY A 836 -8.99 4.23 -26.99
N LEU A 837 -8.50 3.69 -25.88
CA LEU A 837 -7.09 3.75 -25.47
C LEU A 837 -6.18 3.13 -26.53
N GLY A 838 -6.60 2.01 -27.14
CA GLY A 838 -5.92 1.37 -28.26
C GLY A 838 -5.78 2.26 -29.50
N ARG A 839 -6.76 3.15 -29.76
CA ARG A 839 -6.79 4.09 -30.90
C ARG A 839 -5.94 5.35 -30.70
N GLY A 840 -5.61 5.75 -29.46
CA GLY A 840 -4.77 6.93 -29.20
C GLY A 840 -3.37 6.84 -29.82
N SER A 841 -2.59 7.92 -29.80
CA SER A 841 -1.21 7.95 -30.31
C SER A 841 -0.15 7.63 -29.24
N ALA A 842 -0.45 7.92 -27.97
CA ALA A 842 0.46 7.75 -26.83
C ALA A 842 0.14 6.51 -25.97
N GLY A 843 1.08 6.17 -25.09
CA GLY A 843 0.96 5.10 -24.09
C GLY A 843 0.98 5.64 -22.66
N LEU A 844 0.17 5.05 -21.79
CA LEU A 844 0.08 5.34 -20.36
C LEU A 844 1.17 4.57 -19.60
N ARG A 845 2.32 5.22 -19.41
CA ARG A 845 3.51 4.57 -18.82
C ARG A 845 3.44 4.38 -17.31
N ALA A 846 2.63 5.14 -16.59
CA ALA A 846 2.49 5.02 -15.14
C ALA A 846 1.30 4.19 -14.68
N LEU A 847 0.40 3.79 -15.60
CA LEU A 847 -0.83 3.09 -15.26
C LEU A 847 -0.52 1.70 -14.69
N ARG A 848 -0.90 1.47 -13.44
CA ARG A 848 -0.67 0.22 -12.71
C ARG A 848 -1.93 -0.60 -12.55
N LYS A 849 -3.07 0.08 -12.34
CA LYS A 849 -4.35 -0.53 -11.97
C LYS A 849 -5.49 0.04 -12.79
N VAL A 850 -6.36 -0.84 -13.28
CA VAL A 850 -7.67 -0.48 -13.85
C VAL A 850 -8.73 -1.34 -13.18
N LEU A 851 -9.74 -0.71 -12.60
CA LEU A 851 -10.78 -1.38 -11.81
C LEU A 851 -12.16 -1.03 -12.40
N ALA A 852 -13.05 -2.02 -12.51
CA ALA A 852 -14.47 -1.79 -12.77
C ALA A 852 -15.27 -2.20 -11.53
N TYR A 853 -16.31 -1.48 -11.15
CA TYR A 853 -17.13 -1.71 -9.96
C TYR A 853 -18.61 -1.89 -10.33
N TYR A 854 -19.32 -2.72 -9.57
CA TYR A 854 -20.78 -2.81 -9.58
C TYR A 854 -21.40 -1.90 -8.53
N TYR A 855 -22.56 -1.32 -8.84
CA TYR A 855 -23.44 -0.74 -7.83
C TYR A 855 -24.81 -1.44 -7.88
N ALA A 856 -25.21 -2.06 -6.78
CA ALA A 856 -26.54 -2.64 -6.63
C ALA A 856 -27.44 -1.65 -5.89
N ASP A 857 -28.43 -1.07 -6.58
CA ASP A 857 -29.35 -0.04 -6.04
C ASP A 857 -30.26 -0.50 -4.87
N THR A 858 -29.99 -1.66 -4.25
CA THR A 858 -30.77 -2.16 -3.11
C THR A 858 -29.86 -2.81 -2.07
N ALA A 859 -29.72 -2.13 -0.92
CA ALA A 859 -28.92 -2.49 0.27
C ALA A 859 -27.40 -2.23 0.14
N PRO A 860 -26.68 -1.96 1.26
CA PRO A 860 -25.25 -1.68 1.24
C PRO A 860 -24.49 -2.99 1.02
N ALA A 861 -24.50 -3.50 -0.20
CA ALA A 861 -23.57 -4.54 -0.63
C ALA A 861 -22.20 -3.89 -0.87
N PRO A 862 -21.09 -4.57 -0.52
CA PRO A 862 -19.75 -4.04 -0.76
C PRO A 862 -19.52 -3.79 -2.26
N LEU A 863 -18.73 -2.75 -2.57
CA LEU A 863 -18.26 -2.46 -3.93
C LEU A 863 -17.46 -3.65 -4.47
N GLU A 864 -18.10 -4.52 -5.25
CA GLU A 864 -17.42 -5.66 -5.86
C GLU A 864 -16.71 -5.24 -7.16
N HIS A 865 -15.47 -5.70 -7.32
CA HIS A 865 -14.70 -5.49 -8.54
C HIS A 865 -15.16 -6.44 -9.65
N HIS A 866 -15.45 -5.89 -10.83
CA HIS A 866 -15.76 -6.64 -12.03
C HIS A 866 -14.54 -6.91 -12.90
N PHE A 867 -14.70 -7.94 -13.72
CA PHE A 867 -13.72 -8.43 -14.65
C PHE A 867 -13.82 -7.75 -16.03
N LEU A 868 -12.68 -7.54 -16.69
CA LEU A 868 -12.60 -6.92 -18.01
C LEU A 868 -12.63 -7.97 -19.13
N SER A 869 -13.15 -7.65 -20.31
CA SER A 869 -13.01 -8.58 -21.43
C SER A 869 -11.55 -8.61 -21.96
N PRO A 870 -11.04 -9.79 -22.35
CA PRO A 870 -9.64 -9.97 -22.72
C PRO A 870 -9.25 -9.27 -24.04
N ARG A 871 -10.18 -9.13 -25.00
CA ARG A 871 -9.85 -8.74 -26.38
C ARG A 871 -9.35 -7.29 -26.50
N PRO A 872 -10.03 -6.26 -25.95
CA PRO A 872 -9.57 -4.89 -26.07
C PRO A 872 -8.29 -4.64 -25.27
N LEU A 873 -8.20 -5.23 -24.07
CA LEU A 873 -7.00 -5.18 -23.23
C LEU A 873 -5.79 -5.76 -23.97
N ALA A 874 -5.99 -6.92 -24.60
CA ALA A 874 -4.97 -7.58 -25.39
C ALA A 874 -4.42 -6.67 -26.50
N ALA A 875 -5.30 -6.04 -27.29
CA ALA A 875 -4.88 -5.14 -28.36
C ALA A 875 -4.06 -3.93 -27.84
N VAL A 876 -4.38 -3.41 -26.65
CA VAL A 876 -3.65 -2.29 -26.04
C VAL A 876 -2.29 -2.72 -25.50
N VAL A 877 -2.22 -3.85 -24.81
CA VAL A 877 -0.97 -4.43 -24.28
C VAL A 877 -0.05 -4.80 -25.44
N ALA A 878 -0.58 -5.39 -26.51
CA ALA A 878 0.17 -5.75 -27.70
C ALA A 878 0.80 -4.55 -28.43
N ARG A 879 0.18 -3.37 -28.31
CA ARG A 879 0.74 -2.12 -28.84
C ARG A 879 1.75 -1.46 -27.88
N GLY A 880 2.07 -2.09 -26.75
CA GLY A 880 3.01 -1.57 -25.76
C GLY A 880 2.53 -0.31 -25.03
N LYS A 881 1.22 -0.05 -25.02
CA LYS A 881 0.66 1.20 -24.52
C LYS A 881 0.58 1.31 -23.01
N VAL A 882 0.57 0.19 -22.28
CA VAL A 882 0.45 0.15 -20.81
C VAL A 882 1.57 -0.70 -20.20
N PRO A 883 2.84 -0.27 -20.32
CA PRO A 883 3.99 -1.11 -19.97
C PRO A 883 4.17 -1.37 -18.46
N SER A 884 3.52 -0.58 -17.59
CA SER A 884 3.65 -0.66 -16.13
C SER A 884 2.47 -1.32 -15.44
N LEU A 885 1.54 -1.92 -16.20
CA LEU A 885 0.37 -2.60 -15.66
C LEU A 885 0.82 -3.75 -14.75
N SER A 886 0.37 -3.74 -13.49
CA SER A 886 0.80 -4.71 -12.48
C SER A 886 -0.31 -5.67 -12.05
N GLU A 887 -1.57 -5.25 -12.17
CA GLU A 887 -2.74 -6.04 -11.78
C GLU A 887 -3.73 -6.08 -12.95
N ILE A 888 -4.11 -7.30 -13.35
CA ILE A 888 -5.07 -7.54 -14.43
C ILE A 888 -6.19 -8.45 -13.91
N LYS A 889 -7.44 -8.01 -14.05
CA LYS A 889 -8.64 -8.83 -13.79
C LYS A 889 -9.48 -8.97 -15.06
N VAL A 890 -9.67 -10.21 -15.53
CA VAL A 890 -10.28 -10.52 -16.84
C VAL A 890 -11.36 -11.59 -16.73
N GLN A 891 -12.43 -11.46 -17.51
CA GLN A 891 -13.51 -12.45 -17.63
C GLN A 891 -13.59 -12.94 -19.07
N VAL A 892 -13.57 -14.26 -19.21
CA VAL A 892 -13.68 -14.96 -20.49
C VAL A 892 -15.12 -15.47 -20.59
N GLY A 893 -15.90 -14.93 -21.52
CA GLY A 893 -17.27 -15.39 -21.77
C GLY A 893 -17.33 -16.83 -22.30
N VAL A 894 -18.49 -17.47 -22.18
CA VAL A 894 -18.74 -18.79 -22.77
C VAL A 894 -18.69 -18.67 -24.29
N GLY A 895 -17.85 -19.45 -24.97
CA GLY A 895 -17.61 -19.36 -26.41
C GLY A 895 -16.49 -18.40 -26.83
N ASP A 896 -15.84 -17.67 -25.91
CA ASP A 896 -14.87 -16.62 -26.24
C ASP A 896 -13.43 -17.14 -26.52
N LEU A 897 -13.31 -18.04 -27.51
CA LEU A 897 -12.02 -18.62 -27.90
C LEU A 897 -11.03 -17.58 -28.44
N GLU A 898 -11.53 -16.58 -29.17
CA GLU A 898 -10.68 -15.48 -29.66
C GLU A 898 -10.18 -14.61 -28.49
N GLY A 899 -10.98 -14.42 -27.44
CA GLY A 899 -10.58 -13.72 -26.23
C GLY A 899 -9.49 -14.45 -25.46
N VAL A 900 -9.60 -15.77 -25.31
CA VAL A 900 -8.52 -16.60 -24.72
C VAL A 900 -7.26 -16.54 -25.57
N ALA A 901 -7.38 -16.63 -26.90
CA ALA A 901 -6.25 -16.52 -27.81
C ALA A 901 -5.59 -15.13 -27.73
N ALA A 902 -6.38 -14.06 -27.64
CA ALA A 902 -5.90 -12.70 -27.49
C ALA A 902 -5.18 -12.46 -26.15
N LEU A 903 -5.76 -12.94 -25.03
CA LEU A 903 -5.12 -12.91 -23.72
C LEU A 903 -3.79 -13.69 -23.74
N SER A 904 -3.81 -14.89 -24.30
CA SER A 904 -2.63 -15.77 -24.41
C SER A 904 -1.52 -15.12 -25.25
N ALA A 905 -1.86 -14.53 -26.39
CA ALA A 905 -0.93 -13.81 -27.25
C ALA A 905 -0.32 -12.59 -26.53
N CYS A 906 -1.07 -11.91 -25.67
CA CYS A 906 -0.59 -10.75 -24.92
C CYS A 906 0.36 -11.12 -23.81
N LEU A 907 0.04 -12.18 -23.06
CA LEU A 907 0.91 -12.72 -22.03
C LEU A 907 2.20 -13.30 -22.66
N TRP A 908 2.12 -13.87 -23.86
CA TRP A 908 3.29 -14.40 -24.58
C TRP A 908 4.19 -13.29 -25.14
N TRP A 909 3.67 -12.44 -26.02
CA TRP A 909 4.51 -11.61 -26.90
C TRP A 909 4.94 -10.29 -26.27
N PHE A 910 4.13 -9.73 -25.37
CA PHE A 910 4.29 -8.36 -24.89
C PHE A 910 4.32 -8.24 -23.37
N SER A 911 4.57 -9.36 -22.68
CA SER A 911 4.57 -9.51 -21.22
C SER A 911 5.00 -8.22 -20.52
N PRO A 912 4.10 -7.56 -19.76
CA PRO A 912 4.47 -6.39 -19.00
C PRO A 912 5.54 -6.83 -18.00
N PRO A 913 6.76 -6.24 -18.01
CA PRO A 913 7.81 -6.60 -17.06
C PRO A 913 7.43 -6.29 -15.60
N SER A 914 6.25 -5.71 -15.36
CA SER A 914 5.68 -5.34 -14.07
C SER A 914 4.48 -6.18 -13.63
N LEU A 915 4.00 -7.16 -14.41
CA LEU A 915 2.79 -7.92 -14.04
C LEU A 915 3.06 -8.81 -12.82
N THR A 916 2.39 -8.52 -11.71
CA THR A 916 2.52 -9.25 -10.44
C THR A 916 1.25 -9.98 -10.03
N SER A 917 0.08 -9.57 -10.53
CA SER A 917 -1.22 -10.17 -10.21
C SER A 917 -2.08 -10.38 -11.46
N LEU A 918 -2.61 -11.59 -11.63
CA LEU A 918 -3.53 -11.98 -12.69
C LEU A 918 -4.75 -12.70 -12.11
N ASP A 919 -5.94 -12.18 -12.39
CA ASP A 919 -7.23 -12.76 -12.00
C ASP A 919 -8.05 -13.07 -13.26
N VAL A 920 -8.39 -14.34 -13.47
CA VAL A 920 -9.14 -14.81 -14.64
C VAL A 920 -10.40 -15.54 -14.19
N SER A 921 -11.57 -15.03 -14.60
CA SER A 921 -12.87 -15.68 -14.42
C SER A 921 -13.36 -16.28 -15.74
N PHE A 922 -13.95 -17.47 -15.71
CA PHE A 922 -14.53 -18.14 -16.89
C PHE A 922 -16.06 -18.17 -16.78
N GLY A 923 -16.79 -17.75 -17.82
CA GLY A 923 -18.25 -17.65 -17.83
C GLY A 923 -18.81 -16.48 -17.00
N PRO A 924 -20.14 -16.24 -17.05
CA PRO A 924 -20.77 -15.20 -16.24
C PRO A 924 -20.64 -15.53 -14.75
N PRO A 925 -20.46 -14.54 -13.86
CA PRO A 925 -20.43 -14.80 -12.42
C PRO A 925 -21.70 -15.56 -12.05
N ALA A 926 -21.53 -16.76 -11.50
CA ALA A 926 -22.65 -17.60 -11.12
C ALA A 926 -23.59 -16.76 -10.22
N LYS A 927 -24.87 -16.67 -10.59
CA LYS A 927 -25.88 -16.19 -9.64
C LYS A 927 -25.70 -17.01 -8.36
N THR A 928 -25.63 -16.31 -7.24
CA THR A 928 -25.41 -16.84 -5.90
C THR A 928 -26.08 -18.22 -5.75
N PHE A 929 -25.29 -19.24 -5.43
CA PHE A 929 -25.72 -20.62 -5.13
C PHE A 929 -26.64 -20.72 -3.89
N GLU A 930 -27.14 -19.60 -3.39
CA GLU A 930 -27.99 -19.49 -2.21
C GLU A 930 -29.49 -19.66 -2.52
N GLU A 931 -29.93 -19.44 -3.76
CA GLU A 931 -31.37 -19.60 -4.08
C GLU A 931 -31.78 -21.03 -4.48
N GLU A 932 -30.85 -21.92 -4.83
CA GLU A 932 -31.17 -23.29 -5.27
C GLU A 932 -30.94 -24.39 -4.22
N THR A 933 -30.58 -24.05 -2.98
CA THR A 933 -30.29 -25.07 -1.95
C THR A 933 -31.28 -25.17 -0.78
N VAL A 934 -32.42 -24.48 -0.83
CA VAL A 934 -33.44 -24.54 0.26
C VAL A 934 -34.58 -25.54 0.02
N TYR A 935 -34.78 -26.09 -1.19
CA TYR A 935 -35.83 -27.10 -1.42
C TYR A 935 -35.37 -28.24 -2.34
N PHE A 936 -34.44 -29.07 -1.88
CA PHE A 936 -34.32 -30.44 -2.40
C PHE A 936 -34.52 -31.45 -1.26
N ARG A 937 -35.79 -31.70 -0.93
CA ARG A 937 -36.21 -33.05 -0.56
C ARG A 937 -36.45 -33.78 -1.88
N PRO A 938 -35.65 -34.78 -2.26
CA PRO A 938 -35.93 -35.54 -3.46
C PRO A 938 -37.21 -36.36 -3.24
N ASP A 939 -38.26 -36.04 -3.98
CA ASP A 939 -39.43 -36.90 -4.10
C ASP A 939 -39.02 -38.08 -5.02
N PRO A 940 -39.16 -39.36 -4.61
CA PRO A 940 -38.65 -40.51 -5.37
C PRO A 940 -39.26 -40.70 -6.76
N LEU A 941 -40.30 -39.92 -7.10
CA LEU A 941 -41.07 -40.04 -8.34
C LEU A 941 -40.59 -39.14 -9.48
N GLN A 942 -39.68 -38.18 -9.24
CA GLN A 942 -39.14 -37.29 -10.28
C GLN A 942 -37.82 -37.77 -10.91
N GLN A 943 -37.16 -38.77 -10.31
CA GLN A 943 -35.90 -39.32 -10.84
C GLN A 943 -36.05 -40.07 -12.18
N GLN A 944 -37.26 -40.51 -12.53
CA GLN A 944 -37.50 -41.22 -13.79
C GLN A 944 -37.87 -40.33 -14.97
N GLN A 945 -38.13 -39.03 -14.77
CA GLN A 945 -38.49 -38.12 -15.87
C GLN A 945 -37.43 -37.05 -16.17
N GLN A 946 -36.50 -36.76 -15.24
CA GLN A 946 -35.38 -35.85 -15.51
C GLN A 946 -34.12 -36.53 -16.05
N GLN A 947 -34.03 -37.87 -15.99
CA GLN A 947 -32.90 -38.61 -16.57
C GLN A 947 -32.97 -38.77 -18.10
N GLU A 948 -34.10 -38.46 -18.73
CA GLU A 948 -34.27 -38.60 -20.19
C GLU A 948 -34.23 -37.25 -20.96
N GLU A 949 -34.24 -36.10 -20.29
CA GLU A 949 -34.14 -34.76 -20.94
C GLU A 949 -32.79 -34.03 -20.75
N GLU A 950 -31.87 -34.56 -19.92
CA GLU A 950 -30.52 -33.97 -19.71
C GLU A 950 -29.41 -34.58 -20.61
N GLU A 951 -29.77 -35.36 -21.64
CA GLU A 951 -28.82 -35.91 -22.63
C GLU A 951 -28.74 -35.12 -23.96
N GLU A 952 -29.36 -33.93 -24.06
CA GLU A 952 -29.21 -33.08 -25.26
C GLU A 952 -27.97 -32.15 -25.17
N GLU A 953 -26.89 -32.60 -25.82
CA GLU A 953 -25.85 -31.81 -26.51
C GLU A 953 -25.51 -30.39 -25.95
N GLU A 954 -24.81 -30.30 -24.81
CA GLU A 954 -24.08 -29.08 -24.45
C GLU A 954 -22.61 -29.17 -24.93
N ALA A 955 -22.22 -28.27 -25.85
CA ALA A 955 -20.90 -28.22 -26.46
C ALA A 955 -19.74 -28.07 -25.44
N PRO A 956 -18.55 -28.64 -25.72
CA PRO A 956 -17.39 -28.53 -24.82
C PRO A 956 -16.93 -27.06 -24.68
N ALA A 957 -16.70 -26.59 -23.44
CA ALA A 957 -16.14 -25.27 -23.19
C ALA A 957 -14.61 -25.29 -23.44
N VAL A 958 -14.25 -25.05 -24.71
CA VAL A 958 -12.87 -25.14 -25.22
C VAL A 958 -11.95 -24.05 -24.65
N GLU A 959 -12.49 -23.04 -23.95
CA GLU A 959 -11.78 -21.85 -23.43
C GLU A 959 -10.76 -22.21 -22.34
N VAL A 960 -11.18 -22.96 -21.32
CA VAL A 960 -10.30 -23.36 -20.20
C VAL A 960 -9.18 -24.25 -20.72
N GLN A 961 -9.47 -25.16 -21.66
CA GLN A 961 -8.45 -26.00 -22.29
C GLN A 961 -7.45 -25.19 -23.11
N THR A 962 -7.93 -24.18 -23.85
CA THR A 962 -7.09 -23.31 -24.67
C THR A 962 -6.17 -22.47 -23.79
N PHE A 963 -6.69 -21.85 -22.73
CA PHE A 963 -5.90 -21.12 -21.75
C PHE A 963 -4.85 -22.02 -21.08
N SER A 964 -5.27 -23.22 -20.70
CA SER A 964 -4.42 -24.18 -20.01
C SER A 964 -3.29 -24.73 -20.87
N ARG A 965 -3.52 -24.89 -22.18
CA ARG A 965 -2.49 -25.26 -23.16
C ARG A 965 -1.49 -24.12 -23.40
N ALA A 966 -1.92 -22.87 -23.27
CA ALA A 966 -1.05 -21.70 -23.41
C ALA A 966 -0.23 -21.39 -22.15
N LEU A 967 -0.67 -21.81 -20.96
CA LEU A 967 0.04 -21.61 -19.67
C LEU A 967 1.54 -21.88 -19.73
N PRO A 968 2.02 -23.01 -20.29
CA PRO A 968 3.43 -23.31 -20.31
C PRO A 968 4.25 -22.35 -21.14
N ASP A 969 3.66 -21.80 -22.18
CA ASP A 969 4.39 -20.95 -23.09
C ASP A 969 4.59 -19.54 -22.53
N PHE A 970 3.56 -18.96 -21.90
CA PHE A 970 3.69 -17.66 -21.26
C PHE A 970 4.28 -17.73 -19.84
N SER A 971 4.37 -18.90 -19.21
CA SER A 971 5.12 -19.05 -17.94
C SER A 971 6.57 -18.56 -18.04
N ARG A 972 7.19 -18.68 -19.22
CA ARG A 972 8.55 -18.23 -19.51
C ARG A 972 8.66 -16.70 -19.57
N SER A 973 7.57 -16.00 -19.87
CA SER A 973 7.53 -14.54 -19.91
C SER A 973 7.08 -13.95 -18.56
N LEU A 974 6.16 -14.62 -17.85
CA LEU A 974 5.61 -14.23 -16.54
C LEU A 974 6.54 -14.52 -15.35
N THR A 975 7.80 -14.14 -15.47
CA THR A 975 8.85 -14.39 -14.45
C THR A 975 8.63 -13.64 -13.13
N ARG A 976 7.68 -12.70 -13.06
CA ARG A 976 7.34 -11.89 -11.87
C ARG A 976 5.91 -12.07 -11.37
N LEU A 977 5.15 -13.01 -11.93
CA LEU A 977 3.79 -13.26 -11.47
C LEU A 977 3.83 -13.86 -10.07
N GLU A 978 3.31 -13.12 -9.09
CA GLU A 978 3.26 -13.53 -7.69
C GLU A 978 1.87 -14.01 -7.27
N HIS A 979 0.80 -13.47 -7.86
CA HIS A 979 -0.58 -13.79 -7.52
C HIS A 979 -1.35 -14.27 -8.76
N LEU A 980 -1.98 -15.45 -8.67
CA LEU A 980 -2.87 -15.99 -9.69
C LEU A 980 -4.20 -16.38 -9.05
N ARG A 981 -5.31 -15.80 -9.53
CA ARG A 981 -6.67 -16.21 -9.18
C ARG A 981 -7.37 -16.75 -10.40
N LEU A 982 -7.98 -17.93 -10.27
CA LEU A 982 -8.79 -18.58 -11.28
C LEU A 982 -10.18 -18.82 -10.71
N SER A 983 -11.19 -18.25 -11.35
CA SER A 983 -12.55 -18.22 -10.85
C SER A 983 -13.56 -18.87 -11.81
N ASN A 984 -14.62 -19.46 -11.27
CA ASN A 984 -15.81 -19.92 -11.98
C ASN A 984 -15.59 -21.04 -13.03
N ILE A 985 -14.86 -22.09 -12.63
CA ILE A 985 -14.61 -23.26 -13.48
C ILE A 985 -15.60 -24.36 -13.09
N GLN A 986 -16.77 -24.39 -13.74
CA GLN A 986 -17.90 -25.25 -13.33
C GLN A 986 -18.16 -26.49 -14.22
N ARG A 987 -17.48 -26.64 -15.38
CA ARG A 987 -17.80 -27.66 -16.41
C ARG A 987 -16.54 -28.54 -16.80
N PRO A 988 -16.64 -29.54 -17.72
CA PRO A 988 -16.24 -30.96 -17.61
C PRO A 988 -14.82 -31.34 -17.11
N GLU A 989 -14.69 -32.59 -16.62
CA GLU A 989 -13.46 -33.23 -16.11
C GLU A 989 -12.21 -32.96 -16.96
N ALA A 990 -12.36 -32.95 -18.29
CA ALA A 990 -11.29 -32.70 -19.24
C ALA A 990 -10.67 -31.28 -19.11
N GLU A 991 -11.45 -30.28 -18.70
CA GLU A 991 -11.02 -28.89 -18.51
C GLU A 991 -10.16 -28.74 -17.26
N PHE A 992 -10.66 -29.24 -16.13
CA PHE A 992 -9.91 -29.23 -14.88
C PHE A 992 -8.62 -30.05 -14.99
N ARG A 993 -8.66 -31.17 -15.71
CA ARG A 993 -7.47 -31.98 -16.04
C ARG A 993 -6.49 -31.22 -16.91
N SER A 994 -6.98 -30.51 -17.93
CA SER A 994 -6.15 -29.67 -18.80
C SER A 994 -5.50 -28.52 -18.00
N LEU A 995 -6.23 -27.90 -17.08
CA LEU A 995 -5.72 -26.85 -16.19
C LEU A 995 -4.62 -27.37 -15.27
N CYS A 996 -4.86 -28.49 -14.59
CA CYS A 996 -3.86 -29.12 -13.75
C CYS A 996 -2.61 -29.49 -14.56
N HIS A 997 -2.80 -30.03 -15.77
CA HIS A 997 -1.70 -30.34 -16.67
C HIS A 997 -0.96 -29.07 -17.13
N GLY A 998 -1.67 -27.99 -17.47
CA GLY A 998 -1.11 -26.70 -17.84
C GLY A 998 -0.26 -26.09 -16.73
N ILE A 999 -0.76 -26.04 -15.49
CA ILE A 999 -0.02 -25.59 -14.30
C ILE A 999 1.24 -26.45 -14.10
N GLN A 1000 1.10 -27.77 -14.24
CA GLN A 1000 2.22 -28.71 -14.07
C GLN A 1000 3.33 -28.46 -15.11
N MET A 1001 2.95 -28.22 -16.37
CA MET A 1001 3.90 -27.97 -17.47
C MET A 1001 4.47 -26.54 -17.42
N ALA A 1002 3.75 -25.58 -16.85
CA ALA A 1002 4.14 -24.18 -16.75
C ALA A 1002 5.24 -23.87 -15.74
N ARG A 1003 5.39 -24.67 -14.68
CA ARG A 1003 6.45 -24.48 -13.66
C ARG A 1003 6.56 -23.02 -13.17
N LEU A 1004 5.46 -22.47 -12.66
CA LEU A 1004 5.34 -21.07 -12.23
C LEU A 1004 6.26 -20.77 -11.02
N ALA A 1005 7.53 -20.47 -11.30
CA ALA A 1005 8.59 -20.40 -10.30
C ALA A 1005 8.46 -19.22 -9.32
N SER A 1006 7.80 -18.13 -9.73
CA SER A 1006 7.65 -16.90 -8.93
C SER A 1006 6.32 -16.78 -8.19
N LEU A 1007 5.39 -17.72 -8.41
CA LEU A 1007 4.05 -17.67 -7.84
C LEU A 1007 4.10 -17.82 -6.32
N ARG A 1008 3.59 -16.82 -5.59
CA ARG A 1008 3.50 -16.80 -4.12
C ARG A 1008 2.10 -17.13 -3.63
N GLN A 1009 1.06 -16.79 -4.39
CA GLN A 1009 -0.34 -17.04 -4.05
C GLN A 1009 -1.12 -17.61 -5.24
N LEU A 1010 -1.88 -18.68 -4.98
CA LEU A 1010 -2.84 -19.27 -5.90
C LEU A 1010 -4.22 -19.31 -5.23
N THR A 1011 -5.21 -18.70 -5.87
CA THR A 1011 -6.62 -18.76 -5.44
C THR A 1011 -7.44 -19.48 -6.51
N LEU A 1012 -8.10 -20.57 -6.12
CA LEU A 1012 -9.12 -21.26 -6.91
C LEU A 1012 -10.47 -20.96 -6.26
N ASP A 1013 -11.34 -20.25 -6.98
CA ASP A 1013 -12.61 -19.78 -6.45
C ASP A 1013 -13.78 -20.23 -7.34
N HIS A 1014 -14.84 -20.81 -6.79
CA HIS A 1014 -15.94 -21.41 -7.57
C HIS A 1014 -15.43 -22.43 -8.64
N VAL A 1015 -14.48 -23.30 -8.26
CA VAL A 1015 -13.89 -24.33 -9.12
C VAL A 1015 -14.41 -25.72 -8.74
N CYS A 1016 -15.21 -26.36 -9.60
CA CYS A 1016 -15.85 -27.63 -9.26
C CYS A 1016 -14.89 -28.83 -9.37
N ILE A 1017 -14.46 -29.38 -8.22
CA ILE A 1017 -13.68 -30.63 -8.18
C ILE A 1017 -14.68 -31.80 -8.14
N MET A 1018 -15.05 -32.36 -9.29
CA MET A 1018 -16.14 -33.35 -9.40
C MET A 1018 -15.87 -34.67 -8.65
N HIS A 1019 -14.75 -35.34 -8.95
CA HIS A 1019 -14.41 -36.68 -8.43
C HIS A 1019 -13.08 -36.70 -7.63
N GLU A 1020 -12.83 -37.77 -6.89
CA GLU A 1020 -11.60 -37.94 -6.09
C GLU A 1020 -10.33 -37.91 -6.95
N GLU A 1021 -10.38 -38.44 -8.17
CA GLU A 1021 -9.23 -38.43 -9.09
C GLU A 1021 -8.82 -37.03 -9.51
N ALA A 1022 -9.77 -36.08 -9.59
CA ALA A 1022 -9.50 -34.68 -9.88
C ALA A 1022 -8.65 -34.02 -8.78
N ALA A 1023 -8.95 -34.30 -7.51
CA ALA A 1023 -8.11 -33.88 -6.39
C ALA A 1023 -6.68 -34.47 -6.46
N GLY A 1024 -6.56 -35.67 -7.04
CA GLY A 1024 -5.28 -36.29 -7.39
C GLY A 1024 -4.50 -35.52 -8.47
N TRP A 1025 -5.16 -35.03 -9.52
CA TRP A 1025 -4.49 -34.20 -10.54
C TRP A 1025 -4.06 -32.85 -9.97
N LEU A 1026 -4.84 -32.25 -9.07
CA LEU A 1026 -4.50 -30.99 -8.41
C LEU A 1026 -3.25 -31.15 -7.53
N SER A 1027 -3.17 -32.20 -6.70
CA SER A 1027 -1.98 -32.49 -5.90
C SER A 1027 -0.76 -32.87 -6.76
N ALA A 1028 -0.98 -33.47 -7.93
CA ALA A 1028 0.08 -33.73 -8.90
C ALA A 1028 0.60 -32.45 -9.58
N ALA A 1029 -0.28 -31.46 -9.83
CA ALA A 1029 0.05 -30.18 -10.43
C ALA A 1029 0.69 -29.20 -9.42
N LEU A 1030 0.26 -29.24 -8.16
CA LEU A 1030 0.74 -28.38 -7.07
C LEU A 1030 1.75 -29.14 -6.21
N ASN A 1031 3.02 -29.10 -6.60
CA ASN A 1031 4.13 -29.70 -5.86
C ASN A 1031 5.34 -28.76 -5.83
N ALA A 1032 6.35 -29.11 -5.02
CA ALA A 1032 7.54 -28.28 -4.86
C ALA A 1032 8.33 -28.05 -6.17
N ASP A 1033 8.25 -28.96 -7.14
CA ASP A 1033 8.99 -28.86 -8.40
C ASP A 1033 8.30 -27.98 -9.45
N THR A 1034 6.97 -27.85 -9.36
CA THR A 1034 6.13 -27.07 -10.27
C THR A 1034 5.87 -25.65 -9.76
N VAL A 1035 5.67 -25.46 -8.45
CA VAL A 1035 5.39 -24.16 -7.83
C VAL A 1035 6.25 -23.96 -6.57
N PRO A 1036 7.58 -23.82 -6.72
CA PRO A 1036 8.54 -23.86 -5.61
C PRO A 1036 8.45 -22.71 -4.62
N ARG A 1037 7.79 -21.59 -4.97
CA ARG A 1037 7.65 -20.40 -4.13
C ARG A 1037 6.22 -20.16 -3.62
N LEU A 1038 5.30 -21.10 -3.85
CA LEU A 1038 3.91 -20.95 -3.46
C LEU A 1038 3.77 -20.99 -1.94
N THR A 1039 3.35 -19.86 -1.37
CA THR A 1039 3.17 -19.66 0.08
C THR A 1039 1.71 -19.62 0.50
N VAL A 1040 0.78 -19.20 -0.36
CA VAL A 1040 -0.64 -19.09 -0.02
C VAL A 1040 -1.44 -19.89 -1.05
N LEU A 1041 -2.22 -20.85 -0.59
CA LEU A 1041 -3.16 -21.59 -1.43
C LEU A 1041 -4.57 -21.42 -0.88
N LYS A 1042 -5.46 -20.87 -1.69
CA LYS A 1042 -6.89 -20.73 -1.36
C LYS A 1042 -7.71 -21.58 -2.31
N ILE A 1043 -8.56 -22.45 -1.77
CA ILE A 1043 -9.51 -23.29 -2.51
C ILE A 1043 -10.89 -22.99 -1.91
N LEU A 1044 -11.62 -22.08 -2.54
CA LEU A 1044 -12.89 -21.55 -2.06
C LEU A 1044 -14.03 -22.02 -2.96
N LYS A 1045 -15.19 -22.34 -2.37
CA LYS A 1045 -16.41 -22.70 -3.12
C LYS A 1045 -16.17 -23.82 -4.16
N ALA A 1046 -15.33 -24.81 -3.83
CA ALA A 1046 -14.86 -25.83 -4.76
C ALA A 1046 -15.58 -27.19 -4.66
N ALA A 1047 -16.66 -27.26 -3.87
CA ALA A 1047 -17.37 -28.50 -3.54
C ALA A 1047 -16.45 -29.63 -3.00
N LEU A 1048 -15.40 -29.23 -2.27
CA LEU A 1048 -14.43 -30.16 -1.68
C LEU A 1048 -15.10 -30.94 -0.54
N THR A 1049 -15.15 -32.27 -0.67
CA THR A 1049 -15.65 -33.20 0.36
C THR A 1049 -14.48 -33.89 1.06
N ASP A 1050 -14.75 -34.55 2.19
CA ASP A 1050 -13.70 -35.19 3.02
C ASP A 1050 -12.87 -36.22 2.23
N ARG A 1051 -13.51 -36.99 1.34
CA ARG A 1051 -12.81 -37.98 0.50
C ARG A 1051 -11.90 -37.31 -0.53
N LYS A 1052 -12.32 -36.20 -1.12
CA LYS A 1052 -11.52 -35.41 -2.08
C LYS A 1052 -10.33 -34.76 -1.37
N LEU A 1053 -10.54 -34.20 -0.17
CA LEU A 1053 -9.46 -33.66 0.65
C LEU A 1053 -8.45 -34.74 1.05
N LYS A 1054 -8.91 -35.93 1.45
CA LYS A 1054 -8.04 -37.08 1.73
C LYS A 1054 -7.22 -37.49 0.52
N ARG A 1055 -7.82 -37.49 -0.67
CA ARG A 1055 -7.10 -37.83 -1.90
C ARG A 1055 -6.04 -36.79 -2.28
N LEU A 1056 -6.34 -35.51 -2.04
CA LEU A 1056 -5.40 -34.39 -2.22
C LEU A 1056 -4.20 -34.52 -1.26
N THR A 1057 -4.46 -34.80 0.02
CA THR A 1057 -3.39 -35.00 1.01
C THR A 1057 -2.59 -36.27 0.75
N ASP A 1058 -3.22 -37.38 0.34
CA ASP A 1058 -2.53 -38.61 -0.09
C ASP A 1058 -1.53 -38.36 -1.23
N GLY A 1059 -1.87 -37.46 -2.16
CA GLY A 1059 -0.96 -37.03 -3.22
C GLY A 1059 0.28 -36.31 -2.69
N TRP A 1060 0.10 -35.41 -1.72
CA TRP A 1060 1.18 -34.68 -1.02
C TRP A 1060 1.95 -35.52 0.01
N ILE A 1061 1.41 -36.66 0.43
CA ILE A 1061 2.17 -37.66 1.16
C ILE A 1061 3.20 -38.31 0.21
N ARG A 1062 2.77 -38.65 -1.01
CA ARG A 1062 3.61 -39.32 -2.02
C ARG A 1062 4.61 -38.38 -2.72
N ARG A 1063 4.28 -37.09 -2.87
CA ARG A 1063 5.12 -36.08 -3.53
C ARG A 1063 5.37 -34.89 -2.61
N PRO A 1064 6.52 -34.20 -2.69
CA PRO A 1064 6.77 -33.04 -1.84
C PRO A 1064 5.76 -31.90 -2.16
N PRO A 1065 4.92 -31.49 -1.18
CA PRO A 1065 4.02 -30.36 -1.38
C PRO A 1065 4.79 -29.03 -1.49
N PRO A 1066 4.17 -27.98 -2.04
CA PRO A 1066 4.78 -26.64 -2.06
C PRO A 1066 5.00 -26.07 -0.66
N PRO A 1067 5.90 -25.09 -0.47
CA PRO A 1067 6.22 -24.50 0.84
C PRO A 1067 5.13 -23.53 1.34
N LEU A 1068 3.92 -24.06 1.51
CA LEU A 1068 2.75 -23.30 1.93
C LEU A 1068 2.93 -22.77 3.36
N LYS A 1069 2.65 -21.48 3.52
CA LYS A 1069 2.49 -20.72 4.76
C LYS A 1069 1.03 -20.57 5.14
N GLU A 1070 0.12 -20.48 4.18
CA GLU A 1070 -1.32 -20.37 4.42
C GLU A 1070 -2.10 -21.31 3.48
N LEU A 1071 -3.04 -22.06 4.05
CA LEU A 1071 -3.96 -22.94 3.35
C LEU A 1071 -5.40 -22.56 3.72
N ASP A 1072 -6.14 -21.99 2.78
CA ASP A 1072 -7.53 -21.60 2.97
C ASP A 1072 -8.45 -22.57 2.22
N LEU A 1073 -9.27 -23.29 2.99
CA LEU A 1073 -10.27 -24.26 2.53
C LEU A 1073 -11.69 -23.82 2.93
N SER A 1074 -11.87 -22.51 3.20
CA SER A 1074 -13.17 -21.97 3.60
C SER A 1074 -14.22 -22.12 2.50
N LEU A 1075 -15.51 -22.09 2.86
CA LEU A 1075 -16.64 -22.19 1.91
C LEU A 1075 -16.66 -23.50 1.10
N ASN A 1076 -16.42 -24.64 1.75
CA ASN A 1076 -16.45 -25.98 1.11
C ASN A 1076 -17.44 -26.93 1.83
N ARG A 1077 -17.48 -28.21 1.43
CA ARG A 1077 -18.37 -29.24 1.99
C ARG A 1077 -17.60 -30.20 2.92
N LEU A 1078 -16.67 -29.68 3.71
CA LEU A 1078 -15.91 -30.48 4.67
C LEU A 1078 -16.72 -30.74 5.94
N THR A 1079 -16.64 -31.97 6.45
CA THR A 1079 -17.25 -32.38 7.72
C THR A 1079 -16.16 -32.70 8.75
N ASP A 1080 -16.56 -33.11 9.95
CA ASP A 1080 -15.65 -33.50 11.03
C ASP A 1080 -14.66 -34.62 10.62
N GLU A 1081 -15.00 -35.46 9.62
CA GLU A 1081 -14.06 -36.47 9.09
C GLU A 1081 -12.94 -35.86 8.24
N GLY A 1082 -13.22 -34.81 7.47
CA GLY A 1082 -12.22 -34.07 6.68
C GLY A 1082 -11.20 -33.37 7.58
N ALA A 1083 -11.65 -32.88 8.74
CA ALA A 1083 -10.79 -32.36 9.82
C ALA A 1083 -9.70 -33.33 10.22
N LEU A 1084 -10.13 -34.56 10.51
CA LEU A 1084 -9.28 -35.61 11.04
C LEU A 1084 -8.28 -36.05 9.97
N ALA A 1085 -8.72 -36.13 8.71
CA ALA A 1085 -7.85 -36.40 7.58
C ALA A 1085 -6.79 -35.31 7.39
N LEU A 1086 -7.17 -34.04 7.48
CA LEU A 1086 -6.24 -32.91 7.40
C LEU A 1086 -5.27 -32.91 8.59
N GLY A 1087 -5.77 -33.18 9.80
CA GLY A 1087 -4.96 -33.28 11.01
C GLY A 1087 -3.95 -34.40 10.98
N ALA A 1088 -4.35 -35.58 10.53
CA ALA A 1088 -3.46 -36.71 10.32
C ALA A 1088 -2.37 -36.38 9.29
N PHE A 1089 -2.71 -35.66 8.22
CA PHE A 1089 -1.72 -35.20 7.24
C PHE A 1089 -0.75 -34.16 7.82
N LEU A 1090 -1.23 -33.16 8.56
CA LEU A 1090 -0.39 -32.14 9.19
C LEU A 1090 0.55 -32.74 10.26
N ALA A 1091 0.12 -33.80 10.94
CA ALA A 1091 0.94 -34.55 11.89
C ALA A 1091 2.19 -35.18 11.24
N LEU A 1092 2.15 -35.47 9.93
CA LEU A 1092 3.28 -36.01 9.17
C LEU A 1092 4.38 -34.96 8.91
N LYS A 1093 4.19 -33.69 9.30
CA LYS A 1093 5.16 -32.58 9.16
C LYS A 1093 5.66 -32.36 7.73
N ARG A 1094 4.86 -32.72 6.72
CA ARG A 1094 5.16 -32.54 5.30
C ARG A 1094 5.06 -31.08 4.83
N LEU A 1095 4.36 -30.23 5.58
CA LEU A 1095 4.24 -28.78 5.36
C LEU A 1095 4.89 -27.99 6.51
N PRO A 1096 6.23 -27.98 6.63
CA PRO A 1096 6.92 -27.37 7.77
C PRO A 1096 6.80 -25.83 7.82
N ALA A 1097 6.44 -25.20 6.70
CA ALA A 1097 6.31 -23.75 6.58
C ALA A 1097 4.89 -23.23 6.88
N LEU A 1098 3.92 -24.12 7.14
CA LEU A 1098 2.50 -23.78 7.27
C LEU A 1098 2.23 -23.09 8.61
N LEU A 1099 1.58 -21.94 8.54
CA LEU A 1099 1.33 -21.01 9.66
C LEU A 1099 -0.12 -20.68 9.83
N ARG A 1100 -0.93 -20.80 8.79
CA ARG A 1100 -2.34 -20.49 8.84
C ARG A 1100 -3.14 -21.54 8.08
N VAL A 1101 -4.22 -22.02 8.68
CA VAL A 1101 -5.20 -22.85 7.99
C VAL A 1101 -6.58 -22.24 8.21
N ALA A 1102 -7.22 -21.78 7.14
CA ALA A 1102 -8.56 -21.23 7.20
C ALA A 1102 -9.61 -22.25 6.73
N ILE A 1103 -10.68 -22.44 7.50
CA ILE A 1103 -11.68 -23.51 7.28
C ILE A 1103 -13.08 -23.01 7.62
N GLY A 1104 -13.32 -21.71 7.49
CA GLY A 1104 -14.62 -21.15 7.84
C GLY A 1104 -15.73 -21.58 6.85
N GLU A 1105 -16.98 -21.48 7.30
CA GLU A 1105 -18.17 -21.78 6.47
C GLU A 1105 -18.16 -23.14 5.76
N ASN A 1106 -17.78 -24.19 6.49
CA ASN A 1106 -17.90 -25.59 6.08
C ASN A 1106 -19.06 -26.28 6.85
N GLN A 1107 -19.46 -27.50 6.47
CA GLN A 1107 -20.61 -28.24 7.05
C GLN A 1107 -20.31 -28.88 8.43
N CYS A 1108 -19.54 -28.20 9.27
CA CYS A 1108 -19.04 -28.73 10.54
C CYS A 1108 -20.02 -28.47 11.70
N ARG A 1109 -20.29 -29.49 12.52
CA ARG A 1109 -21.26 -29.37 13.64
C ARG A 1109 -20.68 -28.71 14.90
N MET A 1110 -19.35 -28.75 15.10
CA MET A 1110 -18.68 -28.30 16.34
C MET A 1110 -17.22 -27.81 16.09
N PRO A 1111 -16.98 -26.51 15.83
CA PRO A 1111 -15.64 -25.96 15.52
C PRO A 1111 -14.58 -26.17 16.63
N ARG A 1112 -15.00 -26.17 17.90
CA ARG A 1112 -14.09 -26.35 19.05
C ARG A 1112 -13.46 -27.74 19.13
N ARG A 1113 -14.13 -28.79 18.61
CA ARG A 1113 -13.57 -30.15 18.57
C ARG A 1113 -12.48 -30.31 17.51
N TRP A 1114 -12.52 -29.55 16.43
CA TRP A 1114 -11.46 -29.52 15.41
C TRP A 1114 -10.17 -28.97 15.98
N GLU A 1115 -10.26 -27.86 16.72
CA GLU A 1115 -9.11 -27.25 17.37
C GLU A 1115 -8.45 -28.26 18.34
N ASP A 1116 -9.24 -28.96 19.14
CA ASP A 1116 -8.75 -29.99 20.07
C ASP A 1116 -8.21 -31.26 19.37
N ALA A 1117 -8.83 -31.69 18.27
CA ALA A 1117 -8.37 -32.86 17.50
C ALA A 1117 -7.07 -32.57 16.72
N LEU A 1118 -6.95 -31.37 16.14
CA LEU A 1118 -5.74 -30.89 15.48
C LEU A 1118 -4.63 -30.60 16.49
N LYS A 1119 -4.95 -30.05 17.67
CA LYS A 1119 -4.03 -29.87 18.81
C LYS A 1119 -3.48 -31.21 19.33
N LYS A 1120 -4.27 -32.28 19.34
CA LYS A 1120 -3.82 -33.61 19.78
C LYS A 1120 -2.90 -34.30 18.77
N LEU A 1121 -3.03 -34.02 17.49
CA LEU A 1121 -2.32 -34.72 16.41
C LEU A 1121 -1.07 -33.97 15.90
N ALA A 1122 -1.03 -32.64 15.95
CA ALA A 1122 0.08 -31.83 15.45
C ALA A 1122 0.81 -31.07 16.57
N GLY A 1123 1.98 -31.53 17.00
CA GLY A 1123 2.74 -30.93 18.12
C GLY A 1123 3.37 -29.54 17.88
N ARG A 1124 3.29 -28.95 16.68
CA ARG A 1124 3.67 -27.56 16.34
C ARG A 1124 2.60 -27.05 15.35
N LEU A 1125 1.81 -26.04 15.72
CA LEU A 1125 0.57 -25.71 15.01
C LEU A 1125 0.69 -24.47 14.11
N PRO A 1126 0.12 -24.50 12.89
CA PRO A 1126 -0.38 -23.30 12.22
C PRO A 1126 -1.58 -22.70 12.97
N GLU A 1127 -1.74 -21.37 12.95
CA GLU A 1127 -2.93 -20.63 13.38
C GLU A 1127 -4.16 -21.07 12.57
N ILE A 1128 -5.12 -21.74 13.21
CA ILE A 1128 -6.36 -22.15 12.56
C ILE A 1128 -7.35 -21.00 12.68
N VAL A 1129 -7.79 -20.46 11.54
CA VAL A 1129 -8.72 -19.33 11.48
C VAL A 1129 -10.06 -19.83 10.96
N PHE A 1130 -11.09 -19.72 11.77
CA PHE A 1130 -12.47 -19.87 11.31
C PHE A 1130 -12.88 -18.53 10.69
N CYS A 1131 -12.55 -18.31 9.41
CA CYS A 1131 -13.04 -17.15 8.66
C CYS A 1131 -14.54 -17.32 8.41
N TRP A 1132 -15.38 -16.79 9.28
CA TRP A 1132 -16.73 -16.42 8.86
C TRP A 1132 -16.54 -15.28 7.85
N SER A 1133 -17.11 -15.39 6.66
CA SER A 1133 -17.11 -14.29 5.69
C SER A 1133 -17.69 -13.07 6.39
N ASP A 1134 -17.08 -11.92 6.19
CA ASP A 1134 -17.75 -10.63 6.42
C ASP A 1134 -18.77 -10.38 5.28
N ASP A 1135 -19.61 -11.36 4.95
CA ASP A 1135 -20.77 -11.19 4.05
C ASP A 1135 -22.04 -10.90 4.86
#